data_AF-A0A2E6ERJ0-F1
#
_entry.id   AF-A0A2E6ERJ0-F1
#
_cell.length_a   1.000
_cell.length_b   1.000
_cell.length_c   1.000
_cell.angle_alpha   90.00
_cell.angle_beta   90.00
_cell.angle_gamma   90.00
#
_symmetry.space_group_name_H-M   'P 1'
#
loop_
_entity.id
_entity.type
_entity.pdbx_description
1 polymer ?
#
loop_
_entity_poly.entity_id
_entity_poly.type
_entity_poly.pdbx_seq_one_letter_code
_entity_poly.pdbx_strand_id
1 'polypeptide(L)'
;MDRPANLNALPWITLRRALALLVAVQLLGCPDPGTGTIAIPDDDDTTENDSGPDDDDSGSDDDDSGSDDDDSGPDDDDSGPDDDDSGSDDDDSGSDDDDSGSDDDDSASPGDNDGDGHGSKVDCNDFDATIHPEADELCDGVDHNCDGDSLLGASDAPSWYLDSDGDGYGSATNVVVSCFQPHGYSAFPGDCDDSDPRFHPGASESDCSDPNDYNCDLSTGYVDNDSDGHAACEDCNDNDNTIHPGSTESCNGADDNCDGEVDEAGANGETTWYLDADGDTFGRSSWSQQACNAPTGFVDNDDDCDDLDASSYPGASEFCDNSDNNCDGAVDEGVTNTFFVDGDGDGYGDPGSTVAACFLPPGASANSDDCNDGSASSNPGGLELCDGEDNDCDGTVDDAALDATTWYADSDGDDFGDPLTGVTSCSPPLNSIDNPLDCDDSDSDNFPGNIESCNGADQNCNNSVDEGFDGDGDGVTSCGPDGNLGTSDDDCDDADPNRSPQVAELCDGLDQDCDLLIDNGFDVDGDGVTSCGPDGNLGTSDDDCDDADLLNYPGNTETCDGQDNDCDTTLDEGFDGDSDGVTSCGVDGFTGSSDDDCNDSDDSIYPAATEVCDGIDQDCDVSIDEGFDQDGDGFTTCGADGIAGTSDDDCDDTQPGQGFNGSSASCSIGSCRLLADNFPNSSSGPYWIQPDSANPAFQVYCDMDNHGGGWTLILMTNDSDPDTFGYSSTYWSTTALLNEGTTDPDTNQNMKNAAYHSLPFIEIRLDLVNQGNSHILSTTHDSALDLFDGVSLNVTYSRSDFLNWIDVANSNWDNQPNCNARGFQISRNNGANRCRYGITMNNETDCGSNDSAVGFGCYTQGGSIQVRKISSGGFRWSPSNRYNRRGWIYVR
;
A
#
# COMPACT_ATOMS: atom_id res chain seq x y z
N MET A 1 47.27 -27.13 30.50
CA MET A 1 48.06 -27.67 31.63
C MET A 1 47.13 -27.90 32.81
N ASP A 2 47.34 -29.00 33.54
CA ASP A 2 47.02 -29.23 34.96
C ASP A 2 45.72 -28.67 35.59
N ARG A 3 44.71 -29.56 35.61
CA ARG A 3 44.05 -30.13 36.82
C ARG A 3 44.60 -29.73 38.23
N PRO A 4 43.86 -29.96 39.34
CA PRO A 4 42.40 -30.17 39.52
C PRO A 4 41.79 -29.64 40.87
N ALA A 5 40.53 -30.04 41.16
CA ALA A 5 40.00 -30.48 42.49
C ALA A 5 39.48 -29.41 43.50
N ASN A 6 38.46 -29.65 44.36
CA ASN A 6 37.56 -30.81 44.52
C ASN A 6 36.32 -30.52 45.45
N LEU A 7 35.23 -31.29 45.22
CA LEU A 7 34.28 -31.90 46.19
C LEU A 7 33.46 -31.08 47.22
N ASN A 8 32.14 -31.28 47.24
CA ASN A 8 31.47 -32.19 48.22
C ASN A 8 29.97 -32.47 47.96
N ALA A 9 29.47 -33.60 48.50
CA ALA A 9 28.08 -34.12 48.55
C ALA A 9 27.41 -34.50 47.18
N LEU A 10 27.05 -35.75 46.82
CA LEU A 10 26.41 -36.93 47.47
C LEU A 10 24.88 -36.83 47.60
N PRO A 11 24.07 -37.91 47.40
CA PRO A 11 24.30 -39.24 46.79
C PRO A 11 23.19 -39.64 45.75
N TRP A 12 23.14 -40.83 45.13
CA TRP A 12 24.15 -41.56 44.35
C TRP A 12 23.49 -42.69 43.51
N ILE A 13 23.76 -42.68 42.18
CA ILE A 13 24.10 -43.88 41.36
C ILE A 13 22.96 -44.90 41.12
N THR A 14 22.53 -45.19 39.89
CA THR A 14 23.25 -45.99 38.86
C THR A 14 22.80 -45.59 37.44
N LEU A 15 23.69 -45.35 36.46
CA LEU A 15 24.26 -46.34 35.48
C LEU A 15 23.18 -46.93 34.53
N ARG A 16 23.38 -47.11 33.21
CA ARG A 16 24.53 -46.95 32.29
C ARG A 16 24.10 -47.43 30.89
N ARG A 17 24.87 -47.08 29.84
CA ARG A 17 25.16 -47.88 28.61
C ARG A 17 23.94 -48.42 27.84
N ALA A 18 23.85 -48.20 26.54
CA ALA A 18 24.89 -48.54 25.57
C ALA A 18 25.02 -47.41 24.52
N LEU A 19 26.20 -47.03 24.02
CA LEU A 19 27.24 -47.86 23.40
C LEU A 19 26.69 -48.53 22.13
N ALA A 20 26.98 -47.91 20.99
CA ALA A 20 26.73 -48.47 19.66
C ALA A 20 27.21 -49.94 19.55
N LEU A 21 26.37 -50.77 18.96
CA LEU A 21 26.58 -52.17 18.54
C LEU A 21 25.24 -52.55 17.86
N LEU A 22 25.12 -53.06 16.64
CA LEU A 22 26.05 -53.56 15.62
C LEU A 22 25.66 -52.89 14.26
N VAL A 23 26.48 -52.75 13.21
CA VAL A 23 27.10 -53.81 12.37
C VAL A 23 25.99 -54.71 11.76
N ALA A 24 25.83 -54.87 10.44
CA ALA A 24 26.79 -54.70 9.35
C ALA A 24 26.10 -54.65 7.96
N VAL A 25 26.91 -54.28 6.94
CA VAL A 25 26.94 -54.89 5.58
C VAL A 25 25.80 -54.48 4.62
N GLN A 26 26.05 -54.02 3.38
CA GLN A 26 27.28 -53.99 2.54
C GLN A 26 27.32 -52.70 1.67
N LEU A 27 28.37 -51.84 1.74
CA LEU A 27 29.52 -51.69 0.80
C LEU A 27 29.19 -50.90 -0.51
N LEU A 28 30.00 -50.00 -1.10
CA LEU A 28 31.37 -49.42 -0.94
C LEU A 28 31.35 -47.94 -1.47
N GLY A 29 32.31 -47.02 -1.26
CA GLY A 29 33.57 -47.05 -0.51
C GLY A 29 34.39 -45.72 -0.60
N CYS A 30 35.27 -45.50 0.39
CA CYS A 30 36.35 -44.49 0.59
C CYS A 30 37.19 -43.98 -0.62
N PRO A 31 38.10 -42.96 -0.46
CA PRO A 31 38.44 -42.13 0.72
C PRO A 31 38.78 -40.60 0.53
N ASP A 32 38.79 -39.89 1.67
CA ASP A 32 39.68 -38.82 2.21
C ASP A 32 41.13 -38.72 1.61
N PRO A 33 41.97 -37.64 1.75
CA PRO A 33 41.83 -36.43 2.61
C PRO A 33 42.34 -35.04 2.09
N GLY A 34 41.92 -33.96 2.77
CA GLY A 34 42.89 -33.24 3.63
C GLY A 34 43.23 -31.74 3.47
N THR A 35 42.68 -30.93 4.38
CA THR A 35 43.35 -29.83 5.15
C THR A 35 43.70 -28.47 4.50
N GLY A 36 43.41 -27.36 5.22
CA GLY A 36 44.20 -26.11 5.14
C GLY A 36 43.48 -24.79 5.48
N THR A 37 43.56 -24.31 6.72
CA THR A 37 43.04 -23.00 7.18
C THR A 37 43.96 -21.81 6.85
N ILE A 38 43.42 -20.56 6.75
CA ILE A 38 43.83 -19.33 7.52
C ILE A 38 43.30 -17.98 6.94
N ALA A 39 42.62 -17.21 7.83
CA ALA A 39 42.52 -15.73 8.02
C ALA A 39 42.22 -14.68 6.89
N ILE A 40 41.37 -13.72 7.27
CA ILE A 40 41.18 -12.35 6.71
C ILE A 40 42.25 -11.38 7.29
N PRO A 41 42.60 -10.22 6.68
CA PRO A 41 41.83 -8.98 6.85
C PRO A 41 41.81 -7.94 5.68
N ASP A 42 40.77 -7.11 5.68
CA ASP A 42 40.65 -5.64 5.41
C ASP A 42 41.16 -4.92 4.12
N ASP A 43 40.37 -3.86 3.81
CA ASP A 43 40.67 -2.53 3.21
C ASP A 43 40.48 -2.18 1.71
N ASP A 44 39.79 -1.04 1.54
CA ASP A 44 39.79 0.04 0.50
C ASP A 44 39.46 -0.23 -0.99
N ASP A 45 38.23 0.18 -1.37
CA ASP A 45 37.88 1.42 -2.12
C ASP A 45 38.87 2.07 -3.13
N THR A 46 38.28 2.86 -4.06
CA THR A 46 38.86 3.84 -5.00
C THR A 46 39.48 3.29 -6.31
N THR A 47 39.37 3.95 -7.49
CA THR A 47 38.80 5.26 -7.89
C THR A 47 38.50 5.30 -9.40
N GLU A 48 37.51 6.13 -9.81
CA GLU A 48 37.45 7.09 -10.96
C GLU A 48 38.15 6.75 -12.32
N ASN A 49 37.62 7.13 -13.51
CA ASN A 49 37.19 8.50 -13.83
C ASN A 49 36.48 8.65 -15.21
N ASP A 50 35.34 9.34 -15.21
CA ASP A 50 34.86 10.43 -16.11
C ASP A 50 35.37 10.58 -17.57
N SER A 51 34.45 10.56 -18.56
CA SER A 51 34.33 11.54 -19.67
C SER A 51 33.21 11.25 -20.69
N GLY A 52 32.31 12.21 -20.96
CA GLY A 52 31.57 12.35 -22.25
C GLY A 52 32.29 13.32 -23.22
N PRO A 53 31.63 13.94 -24.24
CA PRO A 53 30.24 13.84 -24.72
C PRO A 53 30.14 13.77 -26.30
N ASP A 54 29.00 14.21 -26.86
CA ASP A 54 28.76 14.79 -28.22
C ASP A 54 28.17 13.92 -29.38
N ASP A 55 26.93 14.29 -29.74
CA ASP A 55 26.40 14.71 -31.08
C ASP A 55 25.97 13.78 -32.26
N ASP A 56 24.93 14.30 -32.94
CA ASP A 56 24.41 14.08 -34.32
C ASP A 56 23.70 12.74 -34.71
N ASP A 57 22.77 12.66 -35.69
CA ASP A 57 21.75 13.54 -36.32
C ASP A 57 20.99 12.71 -37.40
N SER A 58 19.76 13.09 -37.78
CA SER A 58 18.95 12.63 -38.95
C SER A 58 18.45 11.16 -38.99
N GLY A 59 17.33 10.83 -39.65
CA GLY A 59 16.48 11.66 -40.52
C GLY A 59 15.15 11.01 -40.96
N SER A 60 14.51 11.63 -41.95
CA SER A 60 13.18 11.33 -42.52
C SER A 60 13.12 10.09 -43.42
N ASP A 61 11.90 9.66 -43.77
CA ASP A 61 11.31 9.57 -45.14
C ASP A 61 9.93 8.86 -44.99
N ASP A 62 8.76 9.39 -45.40
CA ASP A 62 8.20 9.78 -46.72
C ASP A 62 7.85 8.60 -47.68
N ASP A 63 6.54 8.44 -47.97
CA ASP A 63 5.87 7.82 -49.15
C ASP A 63 4.39 7.53 -48.75
N ASP A 64 3.33 8.29 -49.10
CA ASP A 64 2.79 8.91 -50.33
C ASP A 64 1.88 8.03 -51.23
N SER A 65 0.80 8.68 -51.70
CA SER A 65 -0.04 8.41 -52.88
C SER A 65 -1.29 7.48 -52.80
N GLY A 66 -2.44 8.07 -53.19
CA GLY A 66 -3.72 7.38 -53.44
C GLY A 66 -4.89 8.36 -53.68
N SER A 67 -5.06 8.84 -54.91
CA SER A 67 -5.93 9.98 -55.28
C SER A 67 -7.16 9.62 -56.15
N ASP A 68 -7.94 10.65 -56.54
CA ASP A 68 -8.99 10.72 -57.60
C ASP A 68 -10.41 10.25 -57.18
N ASP A 69 -11.57 10.84 -57.56
CA ASP A 69 -11.93 12.12 -58.24
C ASP A 69 -13.48 12.37 -58.19
N ASP A 70 -13.97 13.45 -58.85
CA ASP A 70 -15.34 13.70 -59.40
C ASP A 70 -16.44 14.55 -58.64
N ASP A 71 -16.28 15.88 -58.68
CA ASP A 71 -17.12 16.94 -59.34
C ASP A 71 -18.69 17.01 -59.32
N SER A 72 -19.20 18.26 -59.39
CA SER A 72 -20.53 18.77 -59.90
C SER A 72 -21.68 19.20 -58.93
N GLY A 73 -22.14 20.47 -59.04
CA GLY A 73 -23.48 20.98 -58.62
C GLY A 73 -24.55 20.88 -59.74
N PRO A 74 -25.63 21.73 -59.83
CA PRO A 74 -25.96 22.95 -59.07
C PRO A 74 -27.50 23.27 -58.83
N ASP A 75 -27.81 24.50 -58.36
CA ASP A 75 -29.00 25.40 -58.54
C ASP A 75 -30.46 25.13 -58.02
N ASP A 76 -30.94 26.08 -57.19
CA ASP A 76 -32.19 26.91 -57.19
C ASP A 76 -33.68 26.44 -56.95
N ASP A 77 -34.46 27.44 -56.48
CA ASP A 77 -35.93 27.73 -56.55
C ASP A 77 -36.95 27.36 -55.41
N ASP A 78 -37.15 28.33 -54.49
CA ASP A 78 -38.37 29.17 -54.27
C ASP A 78 -39.79 28.58 -54.04
N SER A 79 -40.48 28.99 -52.95
CA SER A 79 -41.87 29.55 -52.97
C SER A 79 -42.42 30.03 -51.59
N GLY A 80 -43.06 31.22 -51.57
CA GLY A 80 -43.78 31.86 -50.43
C GLY A 80 -45.18 31.28 -50.11
N PRO A 81 -46.03 31.93 -49.27
CA PRO A 81 -46.57 33.31 -49.47
C PRO A 81 -46.37 34.28 -48.27
N ASP A 82 -46.32 35.61 -48.42
CA ASP A 82 -47.36 36.63 -48.76
C ASP A 82 -48.44 36.80 -47.63
N ASP A 83 -48.87 37.98 -47.15
CA ASP A 83 -48.57 39.40 -47.51
C ASP A 83 -49.19 40.41 -46.49
N ASP A 84 -48.77 41.69 -46.56
CA ASP A 84 -49.56 42.95 -46.35
C ASP A 84 -50.13 43.39 -44.96
N ASP A 85 -50.26 44.70 -44.60
CA ASP A 85 -49.83 46.00 -45.20
C ASP A 85 -50.08 47.20 -44.22
N SER A 86 -49.27 48.26 -44.32
CA SER A 86 -49.48 49.68 -43.90
C SER A 86 -49.69 50.05 -42.40
N GLY A 87 -49.26 51.22 -41.89
CA GLY A 87 -48.42 52.28 -42.47
C GLY A 87 -48.42 53.60 -41.67
N SER A 88 -47.31 54.35 -41.81
CA SER A 88 -47.11 55.83 -41.76
C SER A 88 -47.04 56.54 -40.38
N ASP A 89 -46.29 57.65 -40.16
CA ASP A 89 -45.77 58.74 -41.03
C ASP A 89 -44.32 59.22 -40.65
N ASP A 90 -43.55 59.70 -41.64
CA ASP A 90 -42.68 60.92 -41.73
C ASP A 90 -41.63 61.31 -40.62
N ASP A 91 -40.45 61.94 -40.88
CA ASP A 91 -39.65 62.25 -42.09
C ASP A 91 -38.27 62.90 -41.73
N ASP A 92 -37.30 62.87 -42.69
CA ASP A 92 -36.12 63.76 -42.90
C ASP A 92 -35.07 64.01 -41.77
N SER A 93 -33.74 64.10 -41.99
CA SER A 93 -32.81 64.06 -43.15
C SER A 93 -31.37 63.90 -42.57
N GLY A 94 -30.21 63.71 -43.24
CA GLY A 94 -29.71 63.70 -44.65
C GLY A 94 -28.17 63.94 -44.58
N SER A 95 -27.30 63.82 -45.60
CA SER A 95 -27.39 63.47 -47.03
C SER A 95 -25.96 63.41 -47.65
N ASP A 96 -25.75 62.60 -48.70
CA ASP A 96 -24.77 62.72 -49.80
C ASP A 96 -23.25 62.46 -49.59
N ASP A 97 -22.80 61.36 -50.21
CA ASP A 97 -21.76 61.22 -51.26
C ASP A 97 -20.25 61.58 -51.11
N ASP A 98 -19.45 60.60 -51.55
CA ASP A 98 -18.19 60.65 -52.33
C ASP A 98 -16.80 61.02 -51.72
N ASP A 99 -15.92 60.01 -51.80
CA ASP A 99 -14.52 60.03 -52.32
C ASP A 99 -13.30 59.95 -51.36
N SER A 100 -12.42 58.99 -51.70
CA SER A 100 -10.95 58.96 -51.56
C SER A 100 -10.23 58.22 -50.40
N GLY A 101 -10.04 56.90 -50.58
CA GLY A 101 -8.81 56.13 -50.24
C GLY A 101 -8.48 55.87 -48.75
N SER A 102 -7.59 54.93 -48.41
CA SER A 102 -6.93 53.85 -49.18
C SER A 102 -6.11 52.99 -48.22
N ASP A 103 -6.20 51.67 -48.39
CA ASP A 103 -5.17 50.64 -48.15
C ASP A 103 -4.54 50.47 -46.74
N ASP A 104 -4.55 49.20 -46.30
CA ASP A 104 -3.56 48.47 -45.48
C ASP A 104 -3.12 49.00 -44.10
N ASP A 105 -3.39 48.24 -43.03
CA ASP A 105 -2.40 47.33 -42.43
C ASP A 105 -2.97 46.50 -41.27
N ASP A 106 -2.41 45.29 -41.05
CA ASP A 106 -2.56 44.53 -39.81
C ASP A 106 -2.03 45.33 -38.61
N SER A 107 -2.77 45.37 -37.50
CA SER A 107 -2.18 45.60 -36.19
C SER A 107 -3.03 44.98 -35.09
N ALA A 108 -2.61 43.81 -34.60
CA ALA A 108 -2.71 43.56 -33.16
C ALA A 108 -2.07 44.74 -32.42
N SER A 109 -2.61 45.13 -31.27
CA SER A 109 -2.00 46.21 -30.47
C SER A 109 -0.60 45.75 -30.02
N PRO A 110 0.49 46.50 -30.26
CA PRO A 110 1.83 45.98 -29.94
C PRO A 110 2.07 45.90 -28.42
N GLY A 111 1.97 44.69 -27.87
CA GLY A 111 2.02 44.40 -26.43
C GLY A 111 0.62 44.46 -25.84
N ASP A 112 -0.10 43.36 -26.05
CA ASP A 112 -1.42 42.89 -25.60
C ASP A 112 -1.20 41.37 -25.65
N ASN A 113 -0.87 40.73 -24.51
CA ASN A 113 -0.38 39.34 -24.49
C ASN A 113 -1.41 38.32 -23.98
N ASP A 114 -2.51 38.78 -23.37
CA ASP A 114 -3.61 37.98 -22.85
C ASP A 114 -4.85 38.02 -23.77
N GLY A 115 -4.96 39.02 -24.65
CA GLY A 115 -5.93 39.06 -25.74
C GLY A 115 -7.25 39.75 -25.39
N ASP A 116 -7.28 40.56 -24.34
CA ASP A 116 -8.48 41.32 -23.91
C ASP A 116 -8.79 42.53 -24.82
N GLY A 117 -7.80 42.99 -25.61
CA GLY A 117 -7.87 44.16 -26.49
C GLY A 117 -7.25 45.45 -25.94
N HIS A 118 -6.71 45.43 -24.72
CA HIS A 118 -6.07 46.55 -24.03
C HIS A 118 -4.56 46.31 -23.85
N GLY A 119 -3.74 46.78 -24.79
CA GLY A 119 -2.29 46.60 -24.63
C GLY A 119 -1.63 47.44 -23.51
N SER A 120 -0.68 46.84 -22.77
CA SER A 120 0.49 47.27 -21.92
C SER A 120 0.78 48.72 -21.49
N LYS A 121 0.04 49.72 -21.98
CA LYS A 121 0.15 51.14 -21.65
C LYS A 121 -1.12 51.70 -20.99
N VAL A 122 -2.20 50.93 -21.02
CA VAL A 122 -3.51 51.31 -20.49
C VAL A 122 -3.97 50.25 -19.52
N ASP A 123 -3.86 49.00 -19.90
CA ASP A 123 -3.82 47.87 -18.98
C ASP A 123 -2.56 47.92 -18.08
N CYS A 124 -2.75 47.49 -16.84
CA CYS A 124 -1.80 47.45 -15.74
C CYS A 124 -1.26 46.03 -15.44
N ASN A 125 -1.81 44.97 -16.02
CA ASN A 125 -1.27 43.60 -16.02
C ASN A 125 -1.48 42.85 -17.36
N ASP A 126 -0.63 43.15 -18.35
CA ASP A 126 -0.57 42.67 -19.76
C ASP A 126 -0.29 41.16 -19.93
N PHE A 127 -0.77 40.34 -19.00
CA PHE A 127 -0.74 38.88 -18.93
C PHE A 127 -2.00 38.29 -18.25
N ASP A 128 -3.00 39.11 -17.94
CA ASP A 128 -4.21 38.76 -17.20
C ASP A 128 -5.42 39.53 -17.73
N ALA A 129 -6.15 38.91 -18.66
CA ALA A 129 -7.32 39.48 -19.33
C ALA A 129 -8.51 39.84 -18.41
N THR A 130 -8.39 39.69 -17.09
CA THR A 130 -9.37 40.15 -16.10
C THR A 130 -9.04 41.54 -15.53
N ILE A 131 -7.81 42.01 -15.70
CA ILE A 131 -7.32 43.31 -15.23
C ILE A 131 -7.19 44.22 -16.45
N HIS A 132 -8.13 45.14 -16.62
CA HIS A 132 -8.14 46.05 -17.76
C HIS A 132 -9.01 47.28 -17.50
N PRO A 133 -8.81 48.42 -18.21
CA PRO A 133 -9.48 49.71 -17.95
C PRO A 133 -11.01 49.77 -17.94
N GLU A 134 -11.70 48.68 -18.27
CA GLU A 134 -13.16 48.56 -18.27
C GLU A 134 -13.67 47.40 -17.39
N ALA A 135 -12.78 46.76 -16.61
CA ALA A 135 -13.13 45.74 -15.62
C ALA A 135 -13.90 46.34 -14.43
N ASP A 136 -14.70 45.51 -13.77
CA ASP A 136 -15.31 45.86 -12.48
C ASP A 136 -14.29 45.57 -11.35
N GLU A 137 -14.18 46.48 -10.38
CA GLU A 137 -13.34 46.28 -9.20
C GLU A 137 -13.87 45.16 -8.30
N LEU A 138 -12.97 44.52 -7.56
CA LEU A 138 -13.25 43.44 -6.60
C LEU A 138 -12.57 43.71 -5.25
N CYS A 139 -13.07 43.13 -4.16
CA CYS A 139 -12.55 43.34 -2.81
C CYS A 139 -11.31 42.49 -2.46
N ASP A 140 -10.46 42.16 -3.44
CA ASP A 140 -9.20 41.43 -3.26
C ASP A 140 -7.95 42.36 -3.15
N GLY A 141 -8.12 43.65 -3.49
CA GLY A 141 -7.07 44.67 -3.43
C GLY A 141 -6.23 44.80 -4.70
N VAL A 142 -6.61 44.14 -5.80
CA VAL A 142 -6.02 44.30 -7.14
C VAL A 142 -6.77 45.41 -7.90
N ASP A 143 -6.01 46.32 -8.52
CA ASP A 143 -6.49 47.47 -9.32
C ASP A 143 -7.00 46.97 -10.68
N HIS A 144 -8.18 46.33 -10.69
CA HIS A 144 -8.71 45.66 -11.88
C HIS A 144 -8.98 46.63 -13.03
N ASN A 145 -9.49 47.82 -12.73
CA ASN A 145 -9.84 48.85 -13.71
C ASN A 145 -8.68 49.83 -14.02
N CYS A 146 -7.51 49.62 -13.41
CA CYS A 146 -6.30 50.41 -13.60
C CYS A 146 -6.46 51.94 -13.37
N ASP A 147 -7.46 52.39 -12.58
CA ASP A 147 -7.65 53.81 -12.24
C ASP A 147 -6.74 54.29 -11.10
N GLY A 148 -6.17 53.35 -10.34
CA GLY A 148 -5.25 53.58 -9.23
C GLY A 148 -5.88 53.49 -7.83
N ASP A 149 -7.12 53.01 -7.70
CA ASP A 149 -7.82 52.80 -6.42
C ASP A 149 -8.51 51.43 -6.36
N SER A 150 -7.72 50.39 -6.06
CA SER A 150 -8.03 48.94 -6.13
C SER A 150 -9.13 48.39 -5.20
N LEU A 151 -10.01 49.25 -4.71
CA LEU A 151 -11.15 48.94 -3.83
C LEU A 151 -12.33 49.91 -4.05
N LEU A 152 -12.18 50.94 -4.89
CA LEU A 152 -13.14 52.04 -4.99
C LEU A 152 -14.26 51.71 -5.99
N GLY A 153 -15.42 51.32 -5.45
CA GLY A 153 -16.58 50.95 -6.26
C GLY A 153 -16.60 49.48 -6.65
N ALA A 154 -15.85 48.65 -5.93
CA ALA A 154 -15.87 47.20 -6.06
C ALA A 154 -17.29 46.62 -6.07
N SER A 155 -17.54 45.75 -7.04
CA SER A 155 -18.87 45.23 -7.39
C SER A 155 -19.41 44.21 -6.38
N ASP A 156 -18.51 43.53 -5.68
CA ASP A 156 -18.72 42.57 -4.60
C ASP A 156 -18.72 43.21 -3.20
N ALA A 157 -18.54 44.53 -3.10
CA ALA A 157 -18.38 45.21 -1.82
C ALA A 157 -19.61 45.03 -0.90
N PRO A 158 -19.44 44.48 0.33
CA PRO A 158 -20.54 44.27 1.25
C PRO A 158 -21.16 45.57 1.75
N SER A 159 -22.44 45.48 2.12
CA SER A 159 -23.20 46.55 2.78
C SER A 159 -23.04 46.48 4.29
N TRP A 160 -22.78 47.63 4.90
CA TRP A 160 -22.60 47.80 6.34
C TRP A 160 -23.61 48.81 6.89
N TYR A 161 -24.19 48.53 8.04
CA TYR A 161 -25.30 49.28 8.63
C TYR A 161 -24.82 50.00 9.89
N LEU A 162 -25.12 51.29 10.07
CA LEU A 162 -24.68 52.04 11.25
C LEU A 162 -25.19 51.36 12.51
N ASP A 163 -24.27 51.11 13.45
CA ASP A 163 -24.49 50.54 14.78
C ASP A 163 -24.15 51.64 15.79
N SER A 164 -25.16 52.31 16.33
CA SER A 164 -25.02 53.52 17.14
C SER A 164 -24.91 53.27 18.64
N ASP A 165 -25.36 52.11 19.12
CA ASP A 165 -25.38 51.76 20.55
C ASP A 165 -24.47 50.58 20.92
N GLY A 166 -24.03 49.79 19.94
CA GLY A 166 -23.00 48.75 20.06
C GLY A 166 -23.54 47.36 20.39
N ASP A 167 -24.78 47.02 20.03
CA ASP A 167 -25.32 45.67 20.22
C ASP A 167 -24.92 44.65 19.14
N GLY A 168 -24.46 45.13 17.98
CA GLY A 168 -24.01 44.30 16.87
C GLY A 168 -25.02 44.16 15.72
N TYR A 169 -26.19 44.77 15.80
CA TYR A 169 -27.06 45.03 14.65
C TYR A 169 -26.97 46.51 14.25
N GLY A 170 -27.46 46.84 13.05
CA GLY A 170 -27.42 48.22 12.57
C GLY A 170 -28.65 48.61 11.78
N SER A 171 -28.93 49.92 11.74
CA SER A 171 -30.12 50.43 11.08
C SER A 171 -30.10 50.15 9.59
N ALA A 172 -31.11 49.42 9.11
CA ALA A 172 -31.36 49.15 7.69
C ALA A 172 -31.55 50.44 6.83
N THR A 173 -31.65 51.61 7.45
CA THR A 173 -31.75 52.91 6.76
C THR A 173 -30.42 53.67 6.64
N ASN A 174 -29.40 53.29 7.41
CA ASN A 174 -28.10 53.95 7.50
C ASN A 174 -26.98 53.06 6.93
N VAL A 175 -27.11 52.68 5.66
CA VAL A 175 -26.18 51.75 4.98
C VAL A 175 -25.03 52.46 4.25
N VAL A 176 -23.85 51.85 4.26
CA VAL A 176 -22.68 52.20 3.44
C VAL A 176 -22.08 50.94 2.80
N VAL A 177 -21.57 51.06 1.57
CA VAL A 177 -20.94 49.95 0.84
C VAL A 177 -19.41 50.11 0.92
N SER A 178 -18.68 49.04 1.28
CA SER A 178 -17.22 49.08 1.52
C SER A 178 -16.64 47.66 1.60
N CYS A 179 -15.46 47.41 1.03
CA CYS A 179 -14.75 46.13 1.17
C CYS A 179 -14.38 45.78 2.63
N PHE A 180 -14.26 46.77 3.51
CA PHE A 180 -13.94 46.56 4.93
C PHE A 180 -14.96 47.24 5.84
N GLN A 181 -15.23 46.60 6.99
CA GLN A 181 -16.12 47.10 8.04
C GLN A 181 -15.76 48.54 8.46
N PRO A 182 -16.60 49.54 8.18
CA PRO A 182 -16.39 50.89 8.68
C PRO A 182 -16.59 50.93 10.19
N HIS A 183 -15.78 51.72 10.89
CA HIS A 183 -15.85 51.79 12.36
C HIS A 183 -17.20 52.36 12.83
N GLY A 184 -17.94 51.56 13.63
CA GLY A 184 -19.29 51.88 14.10
C GLY A 184 -20.40 51.42 13.15
N TYR A 185 -20.16 50.40 12.34
CA TYR A 185 -21.15 49.76 11.47
C TYR A 185 -21.09 48.24 11.64
N SER A 186 -22.23 47.56 11.59
CA SER A 186 -22.37 46.10 11.59
C SER A 186 -22.62 45.54 10.18
N ALA A 187 -22.34 44.25 10.00
CA ALA A 187 -22.79 43.49 8.82
C ALA A 187 -24.28 43.12 8.89
N PHE A 188 -24.86 43.08 10.09
CA PHE A 188 -26.23 42.61 10.31
C PHE A 188 -27.24 43.79 10.28
N PRO A 189 -28.17 43.83 9.33
CA PRO A 189 -29.28 44.78 9.35
C PRO A 189 -30.41 44.31 10.27
N GLY A 190 -31.36 45.21 10.55
CA GLY A 190 -32.68 44.84 11.08
C GLY A 190 -33.05 45.52 12.38
N ASP A 191 -32.11 46.22 13.01
CA ASP A 191 -32.34 47.06 14.17
C ASP A 191 -33.46 48.09 13.91
N CYS A 192 -34.45 48.07 14.80
CA CYS A 192 -35.65 48.91 14.76
C CYS A 192 -35.61 50.14 15.68
N ASP A 193 -34.64 50.27 16.60
CA ASP A 193 -34.30 51.49 17.35
C ASP A 193 -32.78 51.57 17.68
N ASP A 194 -31.98 51.85 16.64
CA ASP A 194 -30.51 52.13 16.56
C ASP A 194 -30.07 53.28 17.48
N SER A 195 -30.37 53.12 18.77
CA SER A 195 -30.14 54.04 19.88
C SER A 195 -30.40 53.42 21.27
N ASP A 196 -31.02 52.23 21.35
CA ASP A 196 -31.24 51.45 22.57
C ASP A 196 -30.96 49.93 22.30
N PRO A 197 -29.89 49.35 22.89
CA PRO A 197 -29.30 48.03 22.54
C PRO A 197 -30.13 46.84 23.08
N ARG A 198 -31.42 46.88 22.78
CA ARG A 198 -32.48 45.96 23.18
C ARG A 198 -33.46 45.70 22.03
N PHE A 199 -33.31 46.41 20.90
CA PHE A 199 -34.23 46.45 19.77
C PHE A 199 -33.54 45.92 18.51
N HIS A 200 -33.34 44.60 18.46
CA HIS A 200 -32.59 43.97 17.39
C HIS A 200 -33.17 42.58 17.07
N PRO A 201 -33.00 42.07 15.84
CA PRO A 201 -33.33 40.69 15.49
C PRO A 201 -32.81 39.68 16.53
N GLY A 202 -33.71 38.80 17.01
CA GLY A 202 -33.41 37.80 18.03
C GLY A 202 -33.32 38.30 19.48
N ALA A 203 -33.72 39.55 19.79
CA ALA A 203 -33.82 40.00 21.18
C ALA A 203 -34.93 39.24 21.96
N SER A 204 -34.74 39.03 23.26
CA SER A 204 -35.65 38.18 24.05
C SER A 204 -36.89 38.91 24.60
N GLU A 205 -38.06 38.58 24.05
CA GLU A 205 -39.42 39.04 24.42
C GLU A 205 -39.96 38.45 25.75
N SER A 206 -39.09 38.22 26.75
CA SER A 206 -39.41 37.44 27.98
C SER A 206 -40.51 38.00 28.91
N ASP A 207 -41.18 39.11 28.58
CA ASP A 207 -42.34 39.65 29.29
C ASP A 207 -43.45 40.03 28.30
N CYS A 208 -44.31 39.06 27.96
CA CYS A 208 -45.51 39.24 27.11
C CYS A 208 -46.58 40.22 27.69
N SER A 209 -46.26 40.99 28.72
CA SER A 209 -47.04 42.15 29.18
C SER A 209 -46.44 43.51 28.81
N ASP A 210 -45.23 43.56 28.27
CA ASP A 210 -44.62 44.73 27.64
C ASP A 210 -45.08 44.82 26.16
N PRO A 211 -45.60 45.98 25.69
CA PRO A 211 -46.08 46.12 24.31
C PRO A 211 -45.01 46.67 23.34
N ASN A 212 -43.72 46.45 23.63
CA ASN A 212 -42.63 46.84 22.74
C ASN A 212 -42.13 45.58 22.04
N ASP A 213 -42.15 45.63 20.71
CA ASP A 213 -41.48 44.70 19.80
C ASP A 213 -39.96 44.92 19.96
N TYR A 214 -39.28 43.96 20.61
CA TYR A 214 -37.84 44.02 20.85
C TYR A 214 -37.04 43.23 19.80
N ASN A 215 -37.61 42.16 19.24
CA ASN A 215 -36.96 41.33 18.22
C ASN A 215 -37.14 41.85 16.78
N CYS A 216 -37.87 42.96 16.60
CA CYS A 216 -38.12 43.65 15.34
C CYS A 216 -38.90 42.82 14.30
N ASP A 217 -39.70 41.82 14.73
CA ASP A 217 -40.48 40.93 13.85
C ASP A 217 -41.90 41.45 13.52
N LEU A 218 -42.31 42.57 14.13
CA LEU A 218 -43.64 43.21 14.04
C LEU A 218 -44.78 42.47 14.77
N SER A 219 -44.48 41.41 15.51
CA SER A 219 -45.34 40.77 16.49
C SER A 219 -45.34 41.54 17.81
N THR A 220 -46.43 41.44 18.59
CA THR A 220 -46.46 41.97 19.98
C THR A 220 -47.55 41.31 20.84
N GLY A 221 -47.11 40.53 21.84
CA GLY A 221 -47.87 40.25 23.07
C GLY A 221 -48.90 39.12 23.02
N TYR A 222 -49.77 39.10 24.05
CA TYR A 222 -50.58 37.96 24.50
C TYR A 222 -51.70 37.42 23.57
N VAL A 223 -51.74 37.84 22.29
CA VAL A 223 -52.75 37.30 21.36
C VAL A 223 -52.28 35.94 20.87
N ASP A 224 -53.24 35.03 20.81
CA ASP A 224 -53.19 33.68 20.22
C ASP A 224 -54.28 33.74 19.13
N ASN A 225 -53.87 33.88 17.87
CA ASN A 225 -54.75 34.25 16.76
C ASN A 225 -55.15 33.06 15.88
N ASP A 226 -54.37 31.99 15.82
CA ASP A 226 -54.74 30.72 15.17
C ASP A 226 -55.29 29.64 16.13
N SER A 227 -55.16 29.82 17.45
CA SER A 227 -55.67 28.94 18.51
C SER A 227 -54.93 27.62 18.74
N ASP A 228 -53.62 27.59 18.50
CA ASP A 228 -52.73 26.47 18.84
C ASP A 228 -52.49 26.33 20.37
N GLY A 229 -52.40 27.46 21.09
CA GLY A 229 -52.13 27.57 22.52
C GLY A 229 -50.84 28.29 22.90
N HIS A 230 -50.01 28.68 21.93
CA HIS A 230 -48.93 29.64 22.07
C HIS A 230 -49.48 31.05 21.83
N ALA A 231 -48.68 32.07 22.15
CA ALA A 231 -49.04 33.46 21.92
C ALA A 231 -47.97 34.10 21.04
N ALA A 232 -48.30 35.18 20.34
CA ALA A 232 -47.44 35.84 19.37
C ALA A 232 -46.06 36.35 19.90
N CYS A 233 -45.79 36.26 21.21
CA CYS A 233 -44.47 36.51 21.83
C CYS A 233 -43.62 35.24 22.04
N GLU A 234 -44.20 34.06 21.80
CA GLU A 234 -43.58 32.73 21.87
C GLU A 234 -43.61 32.05 20.49
N ASP A 235 -44.56 32.42 19.63
CA ASP A 235 -44.83 31.84 18.32
C ASP A 235 -44.28 32.72 17.18
N CYS A 236 -43.43 32.13 16.33
CA CYS A 236 -42.81 32.77 15.18
C CYS A 236 -43.76 32.98 13.98
N ASN A 237 -44.96 32.40 13.99
CA ASN A 237 -46.05 32.70 13.06
C ASN A 237 -47.47 32.45 13.65
N ASP A 238 -47.95 33.39 14.49
CA ASP A 238 -49.30 33.50 15.10
C ASP A 238 -50.51 33.53 14.11
N ASN A 239 -50.34 33.06 12.88
CA ASN A 239 -51.40 32.84 11.89
C ASN A 239 -51.44 31.39 11.36
N ASP A 240 -50.52 30.51 11.75
CA ASP A 240 -50.43 29.12 11.27
C ASP A 240 -50.10 28.11 12.38
N ASN A 241 -51.14 27.47 12.92
CA ASN A 241 -51.10 26.54 14.07
C ASN A 241 -50.29 25.23 13.89
N THR A 242 -49.43 25.13 12.86
CA THR A 242 -48.40 24.10 12.74
C THR A 242 -47.00 24.62 13.09
N ILE A 243 -46.81 25.94 13.07
CA ILE A 243 -45.56 26.63 13.39
C ILE A 243 -45.69 27.14 14.84
N HIS A 244 -44.93 26.56 15.78
CA HIS A 244 -44.94 26.96 17.20
C HIS A 244 -43.82 26.27 18.00
N PRO A 245 -43.40 26.79 19.17
CA PRO A 245 -42.42 26.18 20.08
C PRO A 245 -42.60 24.67 20.31
N GLY A 246 -41.65 23.88 19.79
CA GLY A 246 -41.65 22.42 19.95
C GLY A 246 -42.65 21.68 19.06
N SER A 247 -42.98 22.25 17.90
CA SER A 247 -43.49 21.51 16.76
C SER A 247 -42.47 20.48 16.23
N THR A 248 -42.81 19.76 15.17
CA THR A 248 -41.86 18.86 14.49
C THR A 248 -41.64 19.40 13.09
N GLU A 249 -40.39 19.74 12.77
CA GLU A 249 -40.01 20.21 11.45
C GLU A 249 -40.51 19.34 10.31
N SER A 250 -40.77 19.97 9.19
CA SER A 250 -41.05 19.34 7.91
C SER A 250 -40.30 20.10 6.83
N CYS A 251 -39.58 19.41 5.93
CA CYS A 251 -38.80 20.03 4.85
C CYS A 251 -39.67 20.94 3.95
N ASN A 252 -39.81 22.21 4.32
CA ASN A 252 -40.80 23.15 3.79
C ASN A 252 -40.28 24.59 3.67
N GLY A 253 -39.13 24.90 4.27
CA GLY A 253 -38.49 26.22 4.23
C GLY A 253 -39.03 27.21 5.27
N ALA A 254 -39.62 26.70 6.35
CA ALA A 254 -39.99 27.46 7.55
C ALA A 254 -39.31 26.82 8.77
N ASP A 255 -39.09 27.63 9.81
CA ASP A 255 -38.79 27.18 11.17
C ASP A 255 -40.13 26.76 11.79
N ASP A 256 -40.50 25.47 11.73
CA ASP A 256 -41.80 25.00 12.26
C ASP A 256 -41.80 24.99 13.80
N ASN A 257 -40.64 24.82 14.45
CA ASN A 257 -40.51 24.63 15.89
C ASN A 257 -40.11 25.90 16.67
N CYS A 258 -39.81 27.00 15.98
CA CYS A 258 -39.40 28.31 16.48
C CYS A 258 -38.11 28.30 17.33
N ASP A 259 -37.09 27.50 16.98
CA ASP A 259 -35.78 27.53 17.67
C ASP A 259 -34.69 28.34 16.96
N GLY A 260 -34.93 28.77 15.72
CA GLY A 260 -34.05 29.62 14.92
C GLY A 260 -33.26 28.90 13.83
N GLU A 261 -33.31 27.56 13.75
CA GLU A 261 -32.87 26.79 12.59
C GLU A 261 -34.06 26.59 11.61
N VAL A 262 -33.79 26.14 10.38
CA VAL A 262 -34.82 25.89 9.35
C VAL A 262 -34.54 24.57 8.67
N ASP A 263 -35.54 23.68 8.60
CA ASP A 263 -35.46 22.37 7.97
C ASP A 263 -34.29 21.49 8.54
N GLU A 264 -34.04 21.50 9.86
CA GLU A 264 -32.88 20.81 10.45
C GLU A 264 -33.00 19.27 10.58
N ALA A 265 -31.90 18.63 11.00
CA ALA A 265 -31.75 17.18 11.03
C ALA A 265 -32.78 16.48 11.94
N GLY A 266 -33.61 15.64 11.34
CA GLY A 266 -34.79 15.02 11.94
C GLY A 266 -36.12 15.51 11.34
N ALA A 267 -36.08 16.43 10.37
CA ALA A 267 -37.26 16.97 9.70
C ALA A 267 -38.08 15.91 8.94
N ASN A 268 -39.38 16.06 8.98
CA ASN A 268 -40.32 15.17 8.31
C ASN A 268 -40.34 15.43 6.80
N GLY A 269 -39.73 14.52 6.04
CA GLY A 269 -39.61 14.61 4.58
C GLY A 269 -38.18 14.57 4.05
N GLU A 270 -37.19 14.36 4.92
CA GLU A 270 -35.79 14.17 4.53
C GLU A 270 -35.62 13.08 3.46
N THR A 271 -34.71 13.36 2.52
CA THR A 271 -34.20 12.38 1.55
C THR A 271 -32.91 11.78 2.11
N THR A 272 -32.68 10.49 1.83
CA THR A 272 -31.38 9.88 2.07
C THR A 272 -30.46 10.23 0.91
N TRP A 273 -29.31 10.83 1.23
CA TRP A 273 -28.24 11.13 0.30
C TRP A 273 -27.05 10.23 0.60
N TYR A 274 -26.27 9.89 -0.41
CA TYR A 274 -25.12 8.99 -0.32
C TYR A 274 -23.85 9.74 -0.71
N LEU A 275 -22.73 9.46 -0.04
CA LEU A 275 -21.45 10.11 -0.31
C LEU A 275 -21.01 9.83 -1.76
N ASP A 276 -20.48 10.87 -2.40
CA ASP A 276 -19.84 10.90 -3.73
C ASP A 276 -18.47 11.56 -3.51
N ALA A 277 -17.47 10.74 -3.14
CA ALA A 277 -16.18 11.23 -2.66
C ALA A 277 -15.12 11.40 -3.76
N ASP A 278 -15.28 10.75 -4.91
CA ASP A 278 -14.43 10.92 -6.09
C ASP A 278 -15.00 11.91 -7.14
N GLY A 279 -16.30 12.20 -7.11
CA GLY A 279 -16.97 13.22 -7.92
C GLY A 279 -17.60 12.73 -9.22
N ASP A 280 -17.89 11.43 -9.36
CA ASP A 280 -18.43 10.84 -10.59
C ASP A 280 -19.98 10.88 -10.73
N THR A 281 -20.67 11.34 -9.67
CA THR A 281 -22.14 11.47 -9.51
C THR A 281 -22.93 10.22 -9.13
N PHE A 282 -22.26 9.10 -8.88
CA PHE A 282 -22.82 7.96 -8.15
C PHE A 282 -22.37 8.03 -6.68
N GLY A 283 -22.99 7.25 -5.81
CA GLY A 283 -22.66 7.30 -4.39
C GLY A 283 -22.89 5.99 -3.66
N ARG A 284 -22.20 5.81 -2.53
CA ARG A 284 -22.08 4.47 -1.91
C ARG A 284 -23.08 4.23 -0.78
N SER A 285 -23.80 3.11 -0.88
CA SER A 285 -24.81 2.68 0.10
C SER A 285 -24.35 2.61 1.57
N SER A 286 -23.05 2.43 1.83
CA SER A 286 -22.48 2.36 3.18
C SER A 286 -22.27 3.70 3.87
N TRP A 287 -22.25 4.81 3.13
CA TRP A 287 -22.05 6.17 3.65
C TRP A 287 -23.22 7.06 3.25
N SER A 288 -24.25 7.13 4.11
CA SER A 288 -25.46 7.91 3.86
C SER A 288 -25.80 8.91 4.96
N GLN A 289 -26.43 10.00 4.57
CA GLN A 289 -26.93 11.06 5.44
C GLN A 289 -28.37 11.43 5.07
N GLN A 290 -29.24 11.63 6.05
CA GLN A 290 -30.57 12.19 5.81
C GLN A 290 -30.51 13.72 5.84
N ALA A 291 -31.10 14.37 4.83
CA ALA A 291 -31.21 15.83 4.74
C ALA A 291 -32.35 16.27 3.80
N CYS A 292 -32.90 17.46 4.02
CA CYS A 292 -33.92 18.06 3.15
C CYS A 292 -33.37 18.48 1.77
N ASN A 293 -32.08 18.82 1.67
CA ASN A 293 -31.37 19.19 0.45
C ASN A 293 -30.03 18.43 0.38
N ALA A 294 -29.49 18.25 -0.83
CA ALA A 294 -28.20 17.59 -1.05
C ALA A 294 -27.07 18.22 -0.22
N PRO A 295 -26.43 17.47 0.69
CA PRO A 295 -25.16 17.89 1.29
C PRO A 295 -24.08 18.05 0.21
N THR A 296 -23.04 18.83 0.50
CA THR A 296 -21.92 18.97 -0.44
C THR A 296 -21.12 17.67 -0.50
N GLY A 297 -20.94 17.10 -1.71
CA GLY A 297 -20.31 15.80 -1.91
C GLY A 297 -21.23 14.61 -1.69
N PHE A 298 -22.55 14.78 -1.86
CA PHE A 298 -23.53 13.69 -1.73
C PHE A 298 -24.57 13.73 -2.87
N VAL A 299 -25.03 12.55 -3.29
CA VAL A 299 -26.00 12.32 -4.40
C VAL A 299 -27.22 11.51 -3.97
N ASP A 300 -28.25 11.41 -4.83
CA ASP A 300 -29.56 10.79 -4.51
C ASP A 300 -29.68 9.30 -4.95
N ASN A 301 -28.56 8.65 -5.26
CA ASN A 301 -28.47 7.24 -5.65
C ASN A 301 -27.41 6.49 -4.82
N ASP A 302 -27.58 5.18 -4.68
CA ASP A 302 -26.68 4.28 -3.94
C ASP A 302 -26.05 3.19 -4.81
N ASP A 303 -25.89 3.49 -6.10
CA ASP A 303 -25.53 2.51 -7.14
C ASP A 303 -24.00 2.33 -7.31
N ASP A 304 -23.16 3.08 -6.58
CA ASP A 304 -21.69 2.98 -6.65
C ASP A 304 -21.13 1.85 -5.77
N CYS A 305 -20.16 1.12 -6.34
CA CYS A 305 -19.47 0.01 -5.71
C CYS A 305 -18.11 0.39 -5.08
N ASP A 306 -17.41 1.46 -5.53
CA ASP A 306 -16.20 2.00 -4.90
C ASP A 306 -15.94 3.52 -5.08
N ASP A 307 -16.65 4.33 -4.29
CA ASP A 307 -16.56 5.78 -3.90
C ASP A 307 -15.18 6.47 -3.80
N LEU A 308 -14.08 5.78 -4.11
CA LEU A 308 -12.73 6.33 -4.18
C LEU A 308 -12.14 6.26 -5.60
N ASP A 309 -12.86 5.71 -6.57
CA ASP A 309 -12.47 5.51 -7.96
C ASP A 309 -13.60 5.88 -8.93
N ALA A 310 -13.53 7.10 -9.47
CA ALA A 310 -14.43 7.67 -10.49
C ALA A 310 -14.43 6.92 -11.85
N SER A 311 -13.88 5.71 -11.93
CA SER A 311 -14.02 4.78 -13.04
C SER A 311 -14.83 3.53 -12.72
N SER A 312 -15.30 3.38 -11.47
CA SER A 312 -16.03 2.22 -10.95
C SER A 312 -17.50 2.53 -10.65
N TYR A 313 -18.33 2.61 -11.69
CA TYR A 313 -19.73 3.04 -11.63
C TYR A 313 -20.68 2.28 -12.58
N PRO A 314 -22.00 2.29 -12.35
CA PRO A 314 -23.01 1.65 -13.19
C PRO A 314 -22.86 1.89 -14.70
N GLY A 315 -22.36 0.88 -15.41
CA GLY A 315 -22.14 0.94 -16.86
C GLY A 315 -20.88 1.69 -17.31
N ALA A 316 -19.84 1.73 -16.48
CA ALA A 316 -18.46 1.97 -16.91
C ALA A 316 -17.97 0.89 -17.89
N SER A 317 -16.68 0.89 -18.21
CA SER A 317 -16.06 -0.13 -19.06
C SER A 317 -15.04 -0.93 -18.25
N GLU A 318 -15.17 -2.25 -18.26
CA GLU A 318 -14.23 -3.14 -17.58
C GLU A 318 -12.78 -2.95 -18.04
N PHE A 319 -11.89 -3.11 -17.07
CA PHE A 319 -10.47 -3.32 -17.26
C PHE A 319 -10.09 -4.73 -16.81
N CYS A 320 -8.78 -5.03 -16.79
CA CYS A 320 -8.26 -6.32 -16.34
C CYS A 320 -7.46 -6.13 -15.06
N ASP A 321 -8.15 -5.79 -13.97
CA ASP A 321 -7.60 -5.38 -12.68
C ASP A 321 -8.19 -6.13 -11.47
N ASN A 322 -9.18 -7.01 -11.67
CA ASN A 322 -10.01 -7.69 -10.65
C ASN A 322 -11.03 -6.78 -9.93
N SER A 323 -11.37 -5.63 -10.50
CA SER A 323 -12.48 -4.80 -10.04
C SER A 323 -13.77 -5.09 -10.84
N ASP A 324 -14.93 -4.78 -10.26
CA ASP A 324 -16.21 -4.70 -10.95
C ASP A 324 -16.40 -3.24 -11.36
N ASN A 325 -15.76 -2.79 -12.46
CA ASN A 325 -15.78 -1.37 -12.78
C ASN A 325 -17.19 -0.90 -13.17
N ASN A 326 -18.03 -1.79 -13.73
CA ASN A 326 -19.37 -1.42 -14.17
C ASN A 326 -20.48 -1.63 -13.13
N CYS A 327 -20.13 -2.07 -11.92
CA CYS A 327 -20.99 -2.41 -10.78
C CYS A 327 -22.18 -3.35 -11.11
N ASP A 328 -22.02 -4.35 -12.01
CA ASP A 328 -23.09 -5.33 -12.32
C ASP A 328 -23.02 -6.64 -11.50
N GLY A 329 -22.00 -6.79 -10.67
CA GLY A 329 -21.75 -7.95 -9.82
C GLY A 329 -20.95 -9.06 -10.48
N ALA A 330 -20.39 -8.81 -11.66
CA ALA A 330 -19.33 -9.60 -12.28
C ALA A 330 -18.01 -8.81 -12.27
N VAL A 331 -16.90 -9.46 -12.62
CA VAL A 331 -15.55 -8.89 -12.53
C VAL A 331 -14.79 -9.22 -13.80
N ASP A 332 -14.17 -8.21 -14.41
CA ASP A 332 -13.42 -8.27 -15.68
C ASP A 332 -14.17 -8.95 -16.85
N GLU A 333 -15.49 -8.79 -17.00
CA GLU A 333 -16.22 -9.46 -18.09
C GLU A 333 -16.13 -8.76 -19.46
N GLY A 334 -16.17 -9.57 -20.51
CA GLY A 334 -16.07 -9.09 -21.90
C GLY A 334 -14.67 -8.62 -22.33
N VAL A 335 -13.72 -8.48 -21.41
CA VAL A 335 -12.32 -8.09 -21.67
C VAL A 335 -11.35 -9.28 -21.66
N THR A 336 -10.32 -9.20 -22.50
CA THR A 336 -9.26 -10.22 -22.57
C THR A 336 -7.94 -9.62 -23.06
N ASN A 337 -6.86 -9.92 -22.36
CA ASN A 337 -5.51 -9.88 -22.90
C ASN A 337 -5.26 -11.07 -23.86
N THR A 338 -4.17 -11.00 -24.62
CA THR A 338 -3.69 -12.10 -25.47
C THR A 338 -2.43 -12.70 -24.87
N PHE A 339 -2.47 -13.99 -24.57
CA PHE A 339 -1.34 -14.79 -24.12
C PHE A 339 -1.02 -15.86 -25.16
N PHE A 340 0.15 -16.48 -25.05
CA PHE A 340 0.66 -17.53 -25.93
C PHE A 340 0.61 -18.86 -25.17
N VAL A 341 0.19 -19.95 -25.80
CA VAL A 341 0.22 -21.27 -25.15
C VAL A 341 1.66 -21.63 -24.81
N ASP A 342 1.87 -22.14 -23.60
CA ASP A 342 3.15 -22.62 -23.07
C ASP A 342 2.96 -24.13 -22.81
N GLY A 343 3.37 -24.92 -23.80
CA GLY A 343 3.08 -26.34 -23.93
C GLY A 343 4.01 -27.25 -23.13
N ASP A 344 5.18 -26.75 -22.72
CA ASP A 344 6.20 -27.50 -21.98
C ASP A 344 6.54 -26.93 -20.58
N GLY A 345 6.15 -25.68 -20.31
CA GLY A 345 6.21 -25.03 -18.99
C GLY A 345 7.49 -24.23 -18.72
N ASP A 346 8.20 -23.76 -19.74
CA ASP A 346 9.44 -23.00 -19.56
C ASP A 346 9.26 -21.48 -19.36
N GLY A 347 8.05 -20.97 -19.58
CA GLY A 347 7.70 -19.55 -19.43
C GLY A 347 7.82 -18.71 -20.69
N TYR A 348 8.12 -19.30 -21.85
CA TYR A 348 7.87 -18.73 -23.18
C TYR A 348 6.64 -19.46 -23.80
N GLY A 349 6.17 -19.04 -24.97
CA GLY A 349 5.02 -19.70 -25.59
C GLY A 349 4.87 -19.43 -27.09
N ASP A 350 4.21 -20.35 -27.79
CA ASP A 350 4.15 -20.38 -29.26
C ASP A 350 3.53 -19.08 -29.85
N PRO A 351 4.29 -18.27 -30.61
CA PRO A 351 3.76 -17.09 -31.30
C PRO A 351 2.66 -17.42 -32.32
N GLY A 352 2.52 -18.69 -32.72
CA GLY A 352 1.46 -19.23 -33.56
C GLY A 352 0.19 -19.69 -32.82
N SER A 353 0.20 -19.80 -31.48
CA SER A 353 -0.88 -20.38 -30.67
C SER A 353 -1.27 -19.45 -29.52
N THR A 354 -2.29 -18.61 -29.73
CA THR A 354 -2.74 -17.62 -28.75
C THR A 354 -3.99 -18.03 -27.99
N VAL A 355 -4.05 -17.73 -26.69
CA VAL A 355 -5.24 -17.81 -25.84
C VAL A 355 -5.66 -16.41 -25.37
N ALA A 356 -6.97 -16.12 -25.41
CA ALA A 356 -7.54 -14.89 -24.91
C ALA A 356 -8.07 -15.11 -23.49
N ALA A 357 -7.55 -14.36 -22.52
CA ALA A 357 -7.94 -14.42 -21.11
C ALA A 357 -7.61 -13.07 -20.45
N CYS A 358 -8.24 -12.72 -19.32
CA CYS A 358 -7.92 -11.47 -18.64
C CYS A 358 -6.58 -11.56 -17.90
N PHE A 359 -6.43 -12.58 -17.04
CA PHE A 359 -5.17 -12.95 -16.39
C PHE A 359 -4.47 -14.10 -17.10
N LEU A 360 -3.16 -14.26 -16.85
CA LEU A 360 -2.32 -15.32 -17.43
C LEU A 360 -2.92 -16.70 -17.10
N PRO A 361 -3.47 -17.44 -18.09
CA PRO A 361 -4.11 -18.71 -17.82
C PRO A 361 -3.04 -19.81 -17.60
N PRO A 362 -3.30 -20.83 -16.77
CA PRO A 362 -2.35 -21.93 -16.58
C PRO A 362 -2.01 -22.65 -17.90
N GLY A 363 -0.73 -22.82 -18.20
CA GLY A 363 -0.25 -23.35 -19.49
C GLY A 363 -0.21 -22.30 -20.61
N ALA A 364 0.06 -21.04 -20.26
CA ALA A 364 0.31 -19.96 -21.20
C ALA A 364 1.37 -18.99 -20.64
N SER A 365 2.08 -18.32 -21.55
CA SER A 365 3.04 -17.26 -21.28
C SER A 365 2.56 -15.90 -21.85
N ALA A 366 3.06 -14.81 -21.26
CA ALA A 366 2.97 -13.47 -21.83
C ALA A 366 4.08 -13.17 -22.85
N ASN A 367 5.09 -14.06 -22.96
CA ASN A 367 6.19 -13.96 -23.91
C ASN A 367 5.94 -14.89 -25.11
N SER A 368 6.21 -14.39 -26.32
CA SER A 368 5.96 -15.07 -27.60
C SER A 368 7.22 -15.60 -28.29
N ASP A 369 8.36 -15.58 -27.60
CA ASP A 369 9.68 -15.80 -28.21
C ASP A 369 10.13 -17.28 -28.22
N ASP A 370 9.21 -18.21 -28.04
CA ASP A 370 9.45 -19.66 -28.12
C ASP A 370 9.50 -20.13 -29.58
N CYS A 371 10.51 -20.93 -29.92
CA CYS A 371 10.66 -21.54 -31.24
C CYS A 371 10.23 -23.02 -31.30
N ASN A 372 9.99 -23.70 -30.17
CA ASN A 372 9.54 -25.09 -30.08
C ASN A 372 8.82 -25.43 -28.73
N ASP A 373 7.54 -25.03 -28.64
CA ASP A 373 6.48 -25.25 -27.59
C ASP A 373 6.20 -26.71 -27.14
N GLY A 374 7.15 -27.62 -27.36
CA GLY A 374 7.15 -28.98 -26.82
C GLY A 374 8.51 -29.40 -26.24
N SER A 375 9.39 -28.44 -25.97
CA SER A 375 10.79 -28.63 -25.59
C SER A 375 11.32 -27.43 -24.78
N ALA A 376 11.13 -27.49 -23.45
CA ALA A 376 11.48 -26.48 -22.42
C ALA A 376 12.96 -26.03 -22.33
N SER A 377 13.78 -26.41 -23.31
CA SER A 377 15.16 -25.99 -23.52
C SER A 377 15.34 -25.21 -24.83
N SER A 378 14.25 -24.78 -25.48
CA SER A 378 14.23 -24.19 -26.83
C SER A 378 13.66 -22.78 -26.80
N ASN A 379 14.35 -21.89 -26.09
CA ASN A 379 13.91 -20.53 -25.79
C ASN A 379 15.11 -19.56 -25.80
N PRO A 380 14.91 -18.22 -25.80
CA PRO A 380 16.00 -17.22 -25.87
C PRO A 380 17.06 -17.24 -24.76
N GLY A 381 16.92 -18.11 -23.75
CA GLY A 381 17.91 -18.36 -22.70
C GLY A 381 18.45 -19.80 -22.67
N GLY A 382 18.12 -20.62 -23.68
CA GLY A 382 18.54 -22.01 -23.80
C GLY A 382 20.06 -22.17 -23.97
N LEU A 383 20.50 -23.42 -23.89
CA LEU A 383 21.91 -23.80 -24.05
C LEU A 383 22.01 -24.84 -25.15
N GLU A 384 22.69 -24.48 -26.22
CA GLU A 384 22.94 -25.36 -27.37
C GLU A 384 23.51 -26.73 -26.96
N LEU A 385 22.86 -27.77 -27.45
CA LEU A 385 23.27 -29.18 -27.40
C LEU A 385 23.43 -29.71 -28.82
N CYS A 386 24.10 -30.86 -28.97
CA CYS A 386 24.26 -31.55 -30.25
C CYS A 386 23.05 -32.43 -30.60
N ASP A 387 21.83 -31.92 -30.42
CA ASP A 387 20.58 -32.66 -30.67
C ASP A 387 19.93 -32.35 -32.03
N GLY A 388 20.35 -31.27 -32.71
CA GLY A 388 19.86 -30.83 -34.00
C GLY A 388 18.62 -29.93 -33.95
N GLU A 389 18.24 -29.45 -32.76
CA GLU A 389 17.26 -28.38 -32.55
C GLU A 389 17.96 -27.02 -32.39
N ASP A 390 17.21 -25.93 -32.44
CA ASP A 390 17.65 -24.55 -32.18
C ASP A 390 17.28 -24.26 -30.72
N ASN A 391 18.22 -24.43 -29.78
CA ASN A 391 17.91 -24.40 -28.34
C ASN A 391 17.87 -22.95 -27.79
N ASP A 392 18.64 -22.03 -28.36
CA ASP A 392 18.62 -20.61 -27.94
C ASP A 392 17.75 -19.69 -28.82
N CYS A 393 17.06 -20.26 -29.82
CA CYS A 393 16.19 -19.58 -30.79
C CYS A 393 16.88 -18.44 -31.58
N ASP A 394 18.22 -18.43 -31.71
CA ASP A 394 18.94 -17.41 -32.49
C ASP A 394 18.84 -17.59 -34.02
N GLY A 395 18.32 -18.73 -34.48
CA GLY A 395 18.19 -19.10 -35.88
C GLY A 395 19.36 -19.91 -36.43
N THR A 396 20.26 -20.38 -35.57
CA THR A 396 21.32 -21.36 -35.86
C THR A 396 21.10 -22.65 -35.06
N VAL A 397 21.83 -23.72 -35.41
CA VAL A 397 21.60 -25.07 -34.85
C VAL A 397 22.95 -25.68 -34.51
N ASP A 398 23.08 -26.18 -33.29
CA ASP A 398 24.25 -26.76 -32.66
C ASP A 398 25.50 -25.83 -32.60
N ASP A 399 25.37 -24.48 -32.64
CA ASP A 399 26.56 -23.60 -32.59
C ASP A 399 27.10 -23.45 -31.16
N ALA A 400 28.39 -23.76 -30.98
CA ALA A 400 29.03 -23.80 -29.66
C ALA A 400 28.42 -24.79 -28.62
N ALA A 401 27.69 -25.81 -29.08
CA ALA A 401 27.05 -26.84 -28.25
C ALA A 401 27.92 -27.40 -27.11
N LEU A 402 27.33 -27.49 -25.91
CA LEU A 402 28.05 -27.80 -24.66
C LEU A 402 28.49 -29.26 -24.52
N ASP A 403 27.77 -30.19 -25.14
CA ASP A 403 28.03 -31.64 -25.13
C ASP A 403 28.87 -32.11 -26.33
N ALA A 404 29.36 -31.18 -27.17
CA ALA A 404 30.15 -31.49 -28.35
C ALA A 404 31.35 -32.40 -28.04
N THR A 405 31.29 -33.64 -28.52
CA THR A 405 32.32 -34.65 -28.31
C THR A 405 33.66 -34.23 -28.93
N THR A 406 34.75 -34.55 -28.23
CA THR A 406 36.11 -34.41 -28.78
C THR A 406 36.57 -35.72 -29.39
N TRP A 407 36.79 -35.72 -30.69
CA TRP A 407 37.13 -36.89 -31.51
C TRP A 407 38.62 -36.96 -31.80
N TYR A 408 39.19 -38.15 -31.65
CA TYR A 408 40.61 -38.49 -31.84
C TYR A 408 40.75 -39.34 -33.11
N ALA A 409 41.78 -39.11 -33.92
CA ALA A 409 42.01 -39.88 -35.13
C ALA A 409 42.21 -41.37 -34.82
N ASP A 410 41.55 -42.22 -35.61
CA ASP A 410 41.66 -43.68 -35.61
C ASP A 410 42.23 -44.09 -36.99
N SER A 411 43.46 -44.61 -36.98
CA SER A 411 44.24 -44.90 -38.18
C SER A 411 44.18 -46.36 -38.63
N ASP A 412 43.81 -47.29 -37.75
CA ASP A 412 43.83 -48.74 -38.02
C ASP A 412 42.44 -49.42 -37.98
N GLY A 413 41.46 -48.80 -37.32
CA GLY A 413 40.07 -49.21 -37.25
C GLY A 413 39.72 -50.14 -36.08
N ASP A 414 40.31 -49.94 -34.89
CA ASP A 414 40.05 -50.76 -33.69
C ASP A 414 39.05 -50.19 -32.67
N ASP A 415 38.49 -49.01 -32.97
CA ASP A 415 37.58 -48.21 -32.12
C ASP A 415 38.24 -47.57 -30.87
N PHE A 416 39.58 -47.43 -30.87
CA PHE A 416 40.36 -46.56 -29.99
C PHE A 416 41.18 -45.56 -30.86
N GLY A 417 41.57 -44.40 -30.33
CA GLY A 417 42.19 -43.33 -31.14
C GLY A 417 43.32 -42.55 -30.47
N ASP A 418 44.17 -41.88 -31.28
CA ASP A 418 45.39 -41.19 -30.82
C ASP A 418 45.05 -39.99 -29.90
N PRO A 419 45.37 -40.04 -28.59
CA PRO A 419 45.09 -38.97 -27.62
C PRO A 419 45.74 -37.61 -27.94
N LEU A 420 46.60 -37.51 -28.95
CA LEU A 420 47.27 -36.27 -29.37
C LEU A 420 46.54 -35.48 -30.48
N THR A 421 45.39 -35.94 -30.97
CA THR A 421 44.78 -35.44 -32.23
C THR A 421 43.40 -34.77 -32.09
N GLY A 422 42.88 -34.61 -30.87
CA GLY A 422 41.50 -34.22 -30.58
C GLY A 422 40.94 -32.98 -31.32
N VAL A 423 39.73 -33.11 -31.87
CA VAL A 423 38.89 -32.03 -32.44
C VAL A 423 37.47 -32.12 -31.90
N THR A 424 36.91 -31.00 -31.42
CA THR A 424 35.56 -30.91 -30.83
C THR A 424 34.49 -30.62 -31.89
N SER A 425 33.46 -31.46 -32.00
CA SER A 425 32.29 -31.26 -32.90
C SER A 425 31.16 -32.26 -32.62
N CYS A 426 29.90 -31.87 -32.88
CA CYS A 426 28.72 -32.74 -32.70
C CYS A 426 28.73 -34.02 -33.55
N SER A 427 29.34 -33.99 -34.73
CA SER A 427 29.54 -35.18 -35.57
C SER A 427 31.02 -35.56 -35.65
N PRO A 428 31.35 -36.87 -35.75
CA PRO A 428 32.72 -37.32 -35.91
C PRO A 428 33.33 -36.81 -37.23
N PRO A 429 34.54 -36.21 -37.18
CA PRO A 429 35.40 -36.07 -38.34
C PRO A 429 35.66 -37.41 -39.04
N LEU A 430 36.17 -37.34 -40.28
CA LEU A 430 36.45 -38.55 -41.06
C LEU A 430 37.63 -39.34 -40.46
N ASN A 431 37.36 -40.58 -40.05
CA ASN A 431 38.29 -41.50 -39.37
C ASN A 431 38.73 -40.99 -37.98
N SER A 432 37.76 -40.81 -37.08
CA SER A 432 38.03 -40.48 -35.68
C SER A 432 36.98 -41.04 -34.73
N ILE A 433 37.41 -41.46 -33.55
CA ILE A 433 36.63 -42.05 -32.45
C ILE A 433 36.78 -41.22 -31.18
N ASP A 434 35.84 -41.34 -30.24
CA ASP A 434 35.77 -40.55 -29.00
C ASP A 434 36.62 -41.11 -27.84
N ASN A 435 37.21 -42.29 -28.04
CA ASN A 435 37.94 -43.07 -27.03
C ASN A 435 39.47 -42.89 -27.16
N PRO A 436 40.13 -42.07 -26.31
CA PRO A 436 41.54 -41.70 -26.46
C PRO A 436 42.53 -42.73 -25.87
N LEU A 437 42.11 -43.98 -25.69
CA LEU A 437 42.82 -44.98 -24.88
C LEU A 437 43.63 -46.00 -25.68
N ASP A 438 43.87 -45.73 -26.96
CA ASP A 438 44.77 -46.55 -27.77
C ASP A 438 46.23 -46.42 -27.29
N CYS A 439 46.93 -47.55 -27.23
CA CYS A 439 48.35 -47.61 -26.91
C CYS A 439 49.28 -47.76 -28.15
N ASP A 440 48.76 -48.11 -29.33
CA ASP A 440 49.44 -48.14 -30.63
C ASP A 440 48.42 -48.07 -31.81
N ASP A 441 48.10 -46.84 -32.27
CA ASP A 441 47.24 -46.44 -33.43
C ASP A 441 47.76 -46.96 -34.80
N SER A 442 48.10 -48.24 -34.83
CA SER A 442 48.58 -49.01 -35.97
C SER A 442 48.47 -50.55 -35.82
N ASP A 443 47.97 -51.10 -34.70
CA ASP A 443 47.78 -52.53 -34.43
C ASP A 443 46.52 -52.87 -33.57
N SER A 444 45.42 -53.18 -34.25
CA SER A 444 44.03 -53.34 -33.75
C SER A 444 43.70 -54.48 -32.75
N ASP A 445 44.69 -55.06 -32.08
CA ASP A 445 44.52 -56.12 -31.07
C ASP A 445 44.88 -55.63 -29.63
N ASN A 446 45.20 -54.33 -29.46
CA ASN A 446 45.93 -53.79 -28.30
C ASN A 446 45.18 -52.65 -27.56
N PHE A 447 44.00 -52.93 -27.02
CA PHE A 447 43.12 -51.91 -26.42
C PHE A 447 42.57 -52.29 -25.03
N PRO A 448 42.25 -51.31 -24.14
CA PRO A 448 41.68 -51.60 -22.83
C PRO A 448 40.40 -52.46 -22.81
N GLY A 449 40.40 -53.52 -22.00
CA GLY A 449 39.18 -54.28 -21.66
C GLY A 449 38.81 -55.45 -22.58
N ASN A 450 39.65 -55.80 -23.57
CA ASN A 450 39.50 -57.04 -24.34
C ASN A 450 39.35 -58.27 -23.41
N ILE A 451 38.45 -59.21 -23.71
CA ILE A 451 38.37 -60.43 -22.89
C ILE A 451 39.60 -61.27 -23.16
N GLU A 452 40.32 -61.62 -22.09
CA GLU A 452 41.42 -62.56 -22.12
C GLU A 452 40.93 -63.89 -22.70
N SER A 453 41.14 -64.02 -24.00
CA SER A 453 41.10 -65.27 -24.71
C SER A 453 42.34 -66.03 -24.28
N CYS A 454 42.19 -67.28 -23.84
CA CYS A 454 43.28 -68.08 -23.28
C CYS A 454 44.39 -68.41 -24.32
N ASN A 455 45.23 -67.40 -24.61
CA ASN A 455 46.13 -67.30 -25.75
C ASN A 455 47.48 -66.59 -25.42
N GLY A 456 47.53 -65.70 -24.42
CA GLY A 456 48.75 -65.18 -23.80
C GLY A 456 49.33 -63.84 -24.30
N ALA A 457 48.51 -62.92 -24.83
CA ALA A 457 48.88 -61.50 -25.02
C ALA A 457 48.07 -60.61 -24.06
N ASP A 458 48.66 -59.50 -23.58
CA ASP A 458 47.98 -58.47 -22.77
C ASP A 458 47.10 -57.61 -23.68
N GLN A 459 46.03 -58.24 -24.19
CA GLN A 459 45.14 -57.71 -25.22
C GLN A 459 44.22 -56.62 -24.66
N ASN A 460 44.17 -56.49 -23.34
CA ASN A 460 43.24 -55.65 -22.60
C ASN A 460 43.91 -54.46 -21.90
N CYS A 461 45.18 -54.21 -22.23
CA CYS A 461 46.06 -53.16 -21.72
C CYS A 461 46.09 -53.00 -20.19
N ASN A 462 45.71 -54.03 -19.44
CA ASN A 462 45.59 -53.98 -17.98
C ASN A 462 46.84 -54.51 -17.25
N ASN A 463 47.78 -55.11 -17.97
CA ASN A 463 49.02 -55.75 -17.48
C ASN A 463 48.83 -57.15 -16.84
N SER A 464 47.77 -57.91 -17.16
CA SER A 464 47.41 -59.25 -16.60
C SER A 464 46.79 -60.23 -17.65
N VAL A 465 46.54 -61.50 -17.31
CA VAL A 465 46.14 -62.60 -18.26
C VAL A 465 45.27 -63.74 -17.62
N ASP A 466 44.02 -63.97 -18.11
CA ASP A 466 43.01 -65.07 -17.92
C ASP A 466 42.29 -65.37 -16.53
N GLU A 467 40.97 -65.05 -16.32
CA GLU A 467 40.23 -65.36 -15.03
C GLU A 467 38.65 -65.52 -14.97
N GLY A 468 38.10 -66.37 -14.04
CA GLY A 468 36.88 -66.11 -13.20
C GLY A 468 35.50 -66.83 -13.33
N PHE A 469 35.18 -67.91 -12.55
CA PHE A 469 33.81 -68.48 -12.37
C PHE A 469 33.62 -69.26 -11.03
N ASP A 470 32.50 -69.10 -10.28
CA ASP A 470 32.00 -69.94 -9.12
C ASP A 470 30.55 -69.50 -8.64
N GLY A 471 29.89 -70.17 -7.65
CA GLY A 471 28.50 -69.90 -7.14
C GLY A 471 28.28 -69.87 -5.59
N ASP A 472 27.25 -70.55 -5.05
CA ASP A 472 26.96 -70.62 -3.58
C ASP A 472 27.77 -71.66 -2.79
N GLY A 473 28.24 -72.70 -3.48
CA GLY A 473 29.04 -73.78 -2.93
C GLY A 473 28.28 -75.01 -2.42
N ASP A 474 27.01 -75.22 -2.80
CA ASP A 474 26.30 -76.49 -2.58
C ASP A 474 27.02 -77.68 -3.26
N GLY A 475 27.60 -77.42 -4.45
CA GLY A 475 28.29 -78.40 -5.29
C GLY A 475 28.00 -78.31 -6.79
N VAL A 476 27.05 -77.47 -7.23
CA VAL A 476 26.65 -77.26 -8.63
C VAL A 476 27.23 -75.93 -9.16
N THR A 477 27.57 -75.83 -10.46
CA THR A 477 28.07 -74.59 -11.09
C THR A 477 27.28 -74.25 -12.34
N SER A 478 27.12 -72.96 -12.63
CA SER A 478 26.25 -72.46 -13.70
C SER A 478 26.60 -72.95 -15.13
N CYS A 479 27.88 -73.13 -15.48
CA CYS A 479 28.29 -73.75 -16.75
C CYS A 479 28.69 -75.24 -16.63
N GLY A 480 28.38 -75.85 -15.48
CA GLY A 480 28.77 -77.19 -15.09
C GLY A 480 30.28 -77.47 -15.16
N PRO A 481 30.70 -78.73 -14.94
CA PRO A 481 32.09 -79.14 -15.08
C PRO A 481 32.61 -79.25 -16.53
N ASP A 482 31.80 -78.91 -17.54
CA ASP A 482 32.13 -79.08 -18.96
C ASP A 482 32.15 -77.79 -19.81
N GLY A 483 31.73 -76.65 -19.23
CA GLY A 483 31.81 -75.32 -19.84
C GLY A 483 30.64 -74.94 -20.74
N ASN A 484 29.42 -75.45 -20.50
CA ASN A 484 28.20 -75.14 -21.27
C ASN A 484 26.96 -75.06 -20.35
N LEU A 485 25.88 -74.38 -20.79
CA LEU A 485 24.76 -73.94 -19.92
C LEU A 485 23.39 -74.60 -20.22
N GLY A 486 22.59 -74.89 -19.18
CA GLY A 486 21.11 -74.88 -19.18
C GLY A 486 20.34 -76.22 -19.29
N THR A 487 20.16 -76.96 -18.19
CA THR A 487 19.39 -78.24 -18.16
C THR A 487 18.51 -78.44 -16.89
N SER A 488 17.69 -79.50 -16.82
CA SER A 488 16.70 -79.69 -15.72
C SER A 488 17.30 -80.34 -14.46
N ASP A 489 18.61 -80.27 -14.34
CA ASP A 489 19.47 -80.64 -13.22
C ASP A 489 20.21 -79.41 -12.66
N ASP A 490 19.89 -78.23 -13.17
CA ASP A 490 20.23 -76.91 -12.61
C ASP A 490 19.36 -76.62 -11.36
N ASP A 491 19.87 -75.82 -10.43
CA ASP A 491 19.14 -75.43 -9.21
C ASP A 491 18.03 -74.38 -9.49
N CYS A 492 16.92 -74.44 -8.76
CA CYS A 492 15.86 -73.43 -8.80
C CYS A 492 16.09 -72.26 -7.82
N ASP A 493 16.94 -72.45 -6.82
CA ASP A 493 17.56 -71.37 -6.06
C ASP A 493 18.95 -71.86 -5.61
N ASP A 494 19.96 -71.57 -6.44
CA ASP A 494 21.41 -71.88 -6.29
C ASP A 494 21.99 -71.13 -5.06
N ALA A 495 21.34 -71.30 -3.91
CA ALA A 495 21.52 -70.64 -2.62
C ALA A 495 20.73 -71.24 -1.40
N ASP A 496 19.62 -72.01 -1.56
CA ASP A 496 18.82 -72.58 -0.42
C ASP A 496 18.51 -74.09 -0.52
N PRO A 497 19.06 -74.94 0.38
CA PRO A 497 18.92 -76.40 0.32
C PRO A 497 17.58 -77.00 0.81
N ASN A 498 16.60 -76.23 1.32
CA ASN A 498 15.29 -76.79 1.73
C ASN A 498 14.16 -76.57 0.70
N ARG A 499 14.39 -75.79 -0.35
CA ARG A 499 13.39 -75.47 -1.38
C ARG A 499 13.65 -76.32 -2.62
N SER A 500 12.99 -77.47 -2.71
CA SER A 500 13.04 -78.34 -3.90
C SER A 500 11.73 -79.12 -4.07
N PRO A 501 11.35 -79.56 -5.29
CA PRO A 501 9.93 -79.72 -5.64
C PRO A 501 9.15 -80.95 -5.09
N GLN A 502 9.10 -81.21 -3.76
CA GLN A 502 8.68 -82.51 -3.18
C GLN A 502 7.96 -82.59 -1.77
N VAL A 503 7.25 -81.57 -1.22
CA VAL A 503 6.55 -81.65 0.13
C VAL A 503 4.99 -81.44 0.12
N ALA A 504 4.35 -80.59 0.99
CA ALA A 504 2.90 -80.19 1.06
C ALA A 504 2.46 -79.46 2.39
N GLU A 505 1.31 -78.74 2.37
CA GLU A 505 0.78 -77.67 3.31
C GLU A 505 0.12 -78.03 4.68
N LEU A 506 0.21 -77.08 5.64
CA LEU A 506 -0.27 -77.03 7.04
C LEU A 506 -0.16 -75.57 7.53
N CYS A 507 -1.12 -74.98 8.28
CA CYS A 507 -1.03 -73.60 8.82
C CYS A 507 0.26 -73.34 9.64
N ASP A 508 1.35 -73.06 8.92
CA ASP A 508 2.73 -72.89 9.35
C ASP A 508 3.61 -72.13 8.34
N GLY A 509 3.09 -71.78 7.15
CA GLY A 509 3.46 -70.57 6.40
C GLY A 509 4.58 -70.67 5.37
N LEU A 510 4.71 -71.78 4.63
CA LEU A 510 5.79 -71.97 3.65
C LEU A 510 5.35 -72.80 2.41
N ASP A 511 5.75 -72.40 1.18
CA ASP A 511 5.54 -73.19 -0.06
C ASP A 511 6.52 -74.37 -0.11
N GLN A 512 5.98 -75.59 -0.16
CA GLN A 512 6.73 -76.78 0.23
C GLN A 512 6.97 -77.81 -0.87
N ASP A 513 6.10 -77.94 -1.87
CA ASP A 513 6.34 -78.74 -3.07
C ASP A 513 6.87 -77.93 -4.26
N CYS A 514 7.20 -76.64 -4.06
CA CYS A 514 7.58 -75.71 -5.13
C CYS A 514 6.54 -75.71 -6.26
N ASP A 515 5.27 -75.82 -5.84
CA ASP A 515 4.08 -75.76 -6.70
C ASP A 515 3.48 -74.34 -6.77
N LEU A 516 3.98 -73.47 -5.87
CA LEU A 516 3.81 -72.01 -5.80
C LEU A 516 2.56 -71.49 -5.06
N LEU A 517 1.95 -72.25 -4.13
CA LEU A 517 0.80 -71.81 -3.32
C LEU A 517 0.91 -72.22 -1.83
N ILE A 518 0.49 -71.34 -0.90
CA ILE A 518 0.63 -71.52 0.56
C ILE A 518 -0.74 -71.53 1.28
N ASP A 519 -0.93 -72.40 2.28
CA ASP A 519 -1.97 -72.41 3.35
C ASP A 519 -3.39 -71.83 3.06
N ASN A 520 -4.23 -72.57 2.33
CA ASN A 520 -5.54 -72.06 1.89
C ASN A 520 -6.80 -72.58 2.65
N GLY A 521 -7.69 -71.68 3.12
CA GLY A 521 -9.14 -71.96 3.27
C GLY A 521 -9.94 -71.52 4.52
N PHE A 522 -9.70 -70.36 5.15
CA PHE A 522 -10.27 -70.02 6.48
C PHE A 522 -10.97 -68.65 6.67
N ASP A 523 -11.09 -67.77 5.67
CA ASP A 523 -11.81 -66.47 5.76
C ASP A 523 -13.19 -66.52 5.07
N VAL A 524 -14.19 -65.75 5.55
CA VAL A 524 -15.62 -65.91 5.20
C VAL A 524 -16.20 -64.80 4.35
N ASP A 525 -15.98 -63.54 4.71
CA ASP A 525 -16.50 -62.38 3.95
C ASP A 525 -15.53 -61.90 2.86
N GLY A 526 -14.23 -62.19 2.99
CA GLY A 526 -13.21 -62.01 1.98
C GLY A 526 -12.18 -60.91 2.26
N ASP A 527 -12.08 -60.39 3.49
CA ASP A 527 -11.14 -59.34 3.87
C ASP A 527 -9.67 -59.82 3.91
N GLY A 528 -9.46 -61.12 4.17
CA GLY A 528 -8.16 -61.77 4.32
C GLY A 528 -7.74 -62.04 5.78
N VAL A 529 -8.53 -61.62 6.77
CA VAL A 529 -8.37 -61.98 8.18
C VAL A 529 -9.24 -63.21 8.45
N THR A 530 -8.61 -64.28 8.90
CA THR A 530 -9.38 -65.50 9.20
C THR A 530 -9.94 -65.42 10.62
N SER A 531 -11.08 -66.08 10.87
CA SER A 531 -11.64 -66.28 12.22
C SER A 531 -10.75 -67.05 13.22
N CYS A 532 -9.48 -67.33 12.87
CA CYS A 532 -8.42 -67.84 13.73
C CYS A 532 -7.08 -67.07 13.60
N GLY A 533 -7.14 -65.83 13.11
CA GLY A 533 -6.03 -64.92 12.91
C GLY A 533 -4.90 -65.43 12.00
N PRO A 534 -3.83 -64.64 11.84
CA PRO A 534 -2.57 -65.08 11.25
C PRO A 534 -1.80 -66.08 12.13
N ASP A 535 -2.09 -66.18 13.44
CA ASP A 535 -1.42 -67.11 14.36
C ASP A 535 -1.98 -68.55 14.34
N GLY A 536 -3.16 -68.74 13.73
CA GLY A 536 -3.83 -70.02 13.52
C GLY A 536 -4.53 -70.60 14.76
N ASN A 537 -4.76 -69.80 15.81
CA ASN A 537 -5.44 -70.19 17.05
C ASN A 537 -6.81 -69.51 17.18
N LEU A 538 -7.61 -69.91 18.18
CA LEU A 538 -8.97 -69.39 18.37
C LEU A 538 -9.15 -68.80 19.77
N GLY A 539 -9.78 -67.63 19.84
CA GLY A 539 -10.03 -66.83 21.03
C GLY A 539 -8.88 -65.90 21.40
N THR A 540 -8.14 -65.40 20.41
CA THR A 540 -6.98 -64.49 20.54
C THR A 540 -7.30 -63.09 20.01
N SER A 541 -6.44 -62.11 20.29
CA SER A 541 -6.66 -60.70 19.92
C SER A 541 -6.30 -60.37 18.46
N ASP A 542 -6.00 -61.40 17.67
CA ASP A 542 -5.83 -61.38 16.22
C ASP A 542 -6.97 -62.10 15.49
N ASP A 543 -8.03 -62.50 16.22
CA ASP A 543 -9.30 -62.94 15.66
C ASP A 543 -10.17 -61.73 15.27
N ASP A 544 -10.70 -61.77 14.06
CA ASP A 544 -11.83 -60.95 13.59
C ASP A 544 -12.96 -60.86 14.64
N CYS A 545 -13.43 -59.63 14.94
CA CYS A 545 -14.47 -59.39 15.93
C CYS A 545 -15.91 -59.40 15.37
N ASP A 546 -16.12 -59.26 14.06
CA ASP A 546 -17.38 -59.55 13.37
C ASP A 546 -17.16 -60.07 11.93
N ASP A 547 -16.85 -61.38 11.81
CA ASP A 547 -16.65 -62.28 10.61
C ASP A 547 -17.86 -62.35 9.63
N ALA A 548 -18.44 -61.18 9.39
CA ALA A 548 -19.58 -60.84 8.57
C ALA A 548 -19.55 -59.37 8.08
N ASP A 549 -18.65 -58.52 8.60
CA ASP A 549 -18.44 -57.12 8.20
C ASP A 549 -16.95 -56.83 7.91
N LEU A 550 -16.66 -56.56 6.63
CA LEU A 550 -15.33 -56.37 6.03
C LEU A 550 -14.51 -55.19 6.59
N LEU A 551 -15.00 -54.50 7.62
CA LEU A 551 -14.41 -53.31 8.23
C LEU A 551 -14.14 -53.46 9.74
N ASN A 552 -14.47 -54.59 10.36
CA ASN A 552 -14.34 -54.78 11.81
C ASN A 552 -13.38 -55.94 12.15
N TYR A 553 -12.08 -55.73 11.90
CA TYR A 553 -11.01 -56.73 12.07
C TYR A 553 -9.79 -56.17 12.83
N PRO A 554 -9.04 -57.01 13.57
CA PRO A 554 -7.87 -56.59 14.34
C PRO A 554 -6.85 -55.72 13.60
N GLY A 555 -6.70 -54.48 14.05
CA GLY A 555 -5.79 -53.52 13.47
C GLY A 555 -6.23 -52.96 12.11
N ASN A 556 -7.53 -52.90 11.85
CA ASN A 556 -8.07 -51.94 10.89
C ASN A 556 -7.79 -50.49 11.36
N THR A 557 -8.17 -49.48 10.57
CA THR A 557 -8.16 -48.08 11.01
C THR A 557 -9.57 -47.70 11.46
N GLU A 558 -9.69 -47.20 12.70
CA GLU A 558 -10.92 -46.59 13.22
C GLU A 558 -11.46 -45.52 12.26
N THR A 559 -12.78 -45.34 12.26
CA THR A 559 -13.48 -44.34 11.45
C THR A 559 -14.69 -43.85 12.22
N CYS A 560 -14.77 -42.53 12.47
CA CYS A 560 -15.81 -41.84 13.25
C CYS A 560 -17.26 -42.23 12.87
N ASP A 561 -17.73 -43.36 13.39
CA ASP A 561 -19.05 -43.93 13.07
C ASP A 561 -19.72 -44.63 14.27
N GLY A 562 -19.06 -44.65 15.42
CA GLY A 562 -19.58 -45.23 16.67
C GLY A 562 -19.46 -46.75 16.73
N GLN A 563 -18.45 -47.33 16.06
CA GLN A 563 -18.08 -48.74 16.10
C GLN A 563 -16.63 -48.93 16.61
N ASP A 564 -16.20 -50.18 16.68
CA ASP A 564 -14.89 -50.65 17.16
C ASP A 564 -14.32 -51.43 15.96
N ASN A 565 -13.69 -50.71 15.02
CA ASN A 565 -13.27 -51.25 13.71
C ASN A 565 -11.98 -52.07 13.82
N ASP A 566 -11.09 -51.71 14.75
CA ASP A 566 -9.80 -52.36 14.99
C ASP A 566 -9.85 -53.46 16.06
N CYS A 567 -10.99 -53.63 16.72
CA CYS A 567 -11.29 -54.65 17.73
C CYS A 567 -10.53 -54.53 19.08
N ASP A 568 -9.91 -53.39 19.41
CA ASP A 568 -9.14 -53.21 20.66
C ASP A 568 -10.00 -52.94 21.92
N THR A 569 -11.31 -52.71 21.76
CA THR A 569 -12.32 -52.39 22.78
C THR A 569 -12.38 -50.94 23.29
N THR A 570 -11.63 -50.03 22.67
CA THR A 570 -11.98 -48.61 22.63
C THR A 570 -12.98 -48.34 21.49
N LEU A 571 -13.17 -47.10 21.08
CA LEU A 571 -14.22 -46.68 20.15
C LEU A 571 -13.78 -45.36 19.54
N ASP A 572 -13.60 -45.31 18.22
CA ASP A 572 -13.22 -44.11 17.49
C ASP A 572 -11.96 -43.42 18.08
N GLU A 573 -10.91 -44.18 18.47
CA GLU A 573 -9.66 -43.58 18.98
C GLU A 573 -8.64 -43.22 17.88
N GLY A 574 -7.68 -42.36 18.23
CA GLY A 574 -6.66 -41.87 17.30
C GLY A 574 -7.02 -40.58 16.55
N PHE A 575 -8.19 -40.02 16.82
CA PHE A 575 -8.69 -38.72 16.32
C PHE A 575 -8.45 -37.56 17.31
N ASP A 576 -7.32 -37.62 18.00
CA ASP A 576 -6.82 -36.64 18.99
C ASP A 576 -5.37 -36.30 18.56
N GLY A 577 -5.24 -35.28 17.73
CA GLY A 577 -4.07 -34.95 16.92
C GLY A 577 -2.98 -34.18 17.68
N ASP A 578 -3.38 -33.39 18.68
CA ASP A 578 -2.48 -32.61 19.54
C ASP A 578 -2.35 -33.15 20.98
N SER A 579 -3.20 -34.08 21.39
CA SER A 579 -3.21 -34.76 22.70
C SER A 579 -3.77 -33.94 23.88
N ASP A 580 -4.73 -33.03 23.65
CA ASP A 580 -5.49 -32.36 24.71
C ASP A 580 -6.43 -33.33 25.48
N GLY A 581 -6.99 -34.32 24.79
CA GLY A 581 -7.90 -35.35 25.29
C GLY A 581 -9.37 -35.22 24.88
N VAL A 582 -9.70 -34.32 23.95
CA VAL A 582 -10.91 -34.32 23.11
C VAL A 582 -10.55 -34.97 21.76
N THR A 583 -11.55 -35.32 20.95
CA THR A 583 -11.34 -35.83 19.59
C THR A 583 -12.13 -35.00 18.58
N SER A 584 -11.70 -35.00 17.32
CA SER A 584 -12.42 -34.35 16.20
C SER A 584 -13.79 -34.95 15.88
N CYS A 585 -14.24 -35.97 16.61
CA CYS A 585 -15.59 -36.55 16.57
C CYS A 585 -16.26 -36.64 17.96
N GLY A 586 -15.72 -35.94 18.96
CA GLY A 586 -16.26 -35.84 20.30
C GLY A 586 -16.36 -37.15 21.07
N VAL A 587 -17.04 -37.11 22.22
CA VAL A 587 -17.20 -38.30 23.09
C VAL A 587 -18.35 -39.20 22.68
N ASP A 588 -19.09 -38.85 21.62
CA ASP A 588 -20.21 -39.62 21.09
C ASP A 588 -19.91 -40.37 19.77
N GLY A 589 -18.77 -40.10 19.13
CA GLY A 589 -18.27 -40.78 17.93
C GLY A 589 -18.76 -40.16 16.61
N PHE A 590 -19.38 -38.97 16.63
CA PHE A 590 -19.98 -38.35 15.45
C PHE A 590 -19.58 -36.89 15.24
N THR A 591 -18.89 -36.63 14.13
CA THR A 591 -18.55 -35.27 13.67
C THR A 591 -19.81 -34.39 13.44
N GLY A 592 -19.68 -33.10 13.72
CA GLY A 592 -20.75 -32.09 13.70
C GLY A 592 -21.50 -31.94 15.03
N SER A 593 -20.89 -32.36 16.15
CA SER A 593 -21.43 -32.21 17.50
C SER A 593 -20.98 -30.89 18.16
N SER A 594 -21.43 -30.61 19.38
CA SER A 594 -20.93 -29.49 20.20
C SER A 594 -19.94 -29.96 21.27
N ASP A 595 -19.42 -31.18 21.13
CA ASP A 595 -18.35 -31.76 21.94
C ASP A 595 -17.18 -32.26 21.07
N ASP A 596 -17.17 -31.88 19.79
CA ASP A 596 -16.05 -32.07 18.86
C ASP A 596 -14.97 -31.01 19.08
N ASP A 597 -13.71 -31.42 18.96
CA ASP A 597 -12.60 -30.49 18.79
C ASP A 597 -12.74 -29.72 17.45
N CYS A 598 -12.66 -28.38 17.51
CA CYS A 598 -12.74 -27.51 16.36
C CYS A 598 -11.37 -27.25 15.68
N ASN A 599 -10.23 -27.62 16.29
CA ASN A 599 -8.90 -27.58 15.69
C ASN A 599 -7.94 -28.66 16.26
N ASP A 600 -8.15 -29.91 15.82
CA ASP A 600 -7.43 -31.19 16.09
C ASP A 600 -5.93 -31.19 15.68
N SER A 601 -5.22 -30.14 16.06
CA SER A 601 -3.82 -29.80 15.75
C SER A 601 -3.23 -28.72 16.67
N ASP A 602 -3.97 -28.21 17.65
CA ASP A 602 -3.56 -27.17 18.60
C ASP A 602 -4.20 -27.39 19.99
N ASP A 603 -3.39 -27.85 20.96
CA ASP A 603 -3.81 -28.26 22.32
C ASP A 603 -4.39 -27.13 23.22
N SER A 604 -4.65 -25.97 22.63
CA SER A 604 -5.27 -24.80 23.26
C SER A 604 -6.71 -24.52 22.79
N ILE A 605 -7.18 -25.16 21.72
CA ILE A 605 -8.50 -24.93 21.10
C ILE A 605 -9.32 -26.22 21.24
N TYR A 606 -10.32 -26.23 22.11
CA TYR A 606 -11.17 -27.39 22.37
C TYR A 606 -12.44 -27.00 23.17
N PRO A 607 -13.54 -27.78 23.10
CA PRO A 607 -14.75 -27.56 23.89
C PRO A 607 -14.52 -27.29 25.38
N ALA A 608 -14.84 -26.06 25.81
CA ALA A 608 -14.59 -25.53 27.15
C ALA A 608 -13.10 -25.35 27.53
N ALA A 609 -12.28 -24.89 26.59
CA ALA A 609 -11.02 -24.21 26.83
C ALA A 609 -11.21 -22.91 27.65
N THR A 610 -10.30 -21.95 27.53
CA THR A 610 -10.45 -20.64 28.18
C THR A 610 -9.92 -19.59 27.23
N GLU A 611 -10.79 -18.70 26.81
CA GLU A 611 -10.48 -17.68 25.80
C GLU A 611 -9.20 -16.87 26.11
N VAL A 612 -8.46 -16.55 25.06
CA VAL A 612 -7.20 -15.82 25.03
C VAL A 612 -7.22 -14.92 23.81
N CYS A 613 -7.25 -13.60 24.04
CA CYS A 613 -7.48 -12.65 22.95
C CYS A 613 -6.40 -12.63 21.85
N ASP A 614 -6.70 -13.38 20.78
CA ASP A 614 -5.94 -13.52 19.56
C ASP A 614 -6.81 -13.73 18.29
N GLY A 615 -8.14 -13.61 18.41
CA GLY A 615 -9.09 -13.68 17.30
C GLY A 615 -9.50 -15.11 16.90
N ILE A 616 -9.29 -16.08 17.79
CA ILE A 616 -9.65 -17.49 17.61
C ILE A 616 -10.68 -17.88 18.68
N ASP A 617 -11.76 -18.56 18.27
CA ASP A 617 -12.69 -19.26 19.17
C ASP A 617 -11.95 -20.47 19.78
N GLN A 618 -11.49 -20.38 21.04
CA GLN A 618 -10.76 -21.49 21.67
C GLN A 618 -11.69 -22.48 22.37
N ASP A 619 -12.83 -22.06 22.90
CA ASP A 619 -13.78 -22.91 23.62
C ASP A 619 -14.84 -23.61 22.73
N CYS A 620 -14.80 -23.34 21.42
CA CYS A 620 -15.61 -23.88 20.33
C CYS A 620 -17.12 -23.57 20.44
N ASP A 621 -17.54 -22.48 21.10
CA ASP A 621 -18.96 -22.10 21.25
C ASP A 621 -19.56 -21.20 20.15
N VAL A 622 -18.75 -20.85 19.14
CA VAL A 622 -19.00 -19.88 18.05
C VAL A 622 -19.09 -18.41 18.45
N SER A 623 -18.78 -18.09 19.71
CA SER A 623 -18.25 -16.78 20.10
C SER A 623 -16.74 -16.73 19.80
N ILE A 624 -16.18 -15.52 19.69
CA ILE A 624 -14.72 -15.34 19.65
C ILE A 624 -14.41 -14.39 20.80
N ASP A 625 -13.48 -14.78 21.68
CA ASP A 625 -12.91 -13.93 22.73
C ASP A 625 -13.95 -13.31 23.68
N GLU A 626 -14.89 -14.11 24.22
CA GLU A 626 -15.88 -13.59 25.16
C GLU A 626 -15.36 -13.45 26.60
N GLY A 627 -15.99 -12.54 27.36
CA GLY A 627 -15.66 -12.30 28.77
C GLY A 627 -14.59 -11.23 29.04
N PHE A 628 -14.08 -10.56 28.01
CA PHE A 628 -13.12 -9.45 28.08
C PHE A 628 -13.74 -8.03 28.15
N ASP A 629 -15.06 -7.94 28.39
CA ASP A 629 -15.81 -6.71 28.71
C ASP A 629 -16.31 -6.78 30.17
N GLN A 630 -15.59 -6.15 31.11
CA GLN A 630 -15.90 -6.21 32.55
C GLN A 630 -16.94 -5.20 33.02
N ASP A 631 -17.14 -4.09 32.30
CA ASP A 631 -18.04 -3.00 32.74
C ASP A 631 -19.32 -2.85 31.91
N GLY A 632 -19.37 -3.49 30.73
CA GLY A 632 -20.55 -3.70 29.89
C GLY A 632 -20.82 -2.56 28.91
N ASP A 633 -19.80 -1.80 28.49
CA ASP A 633 -19.96 -0.66 27.59
C ASP A 633 -19.87 -0.99 26.08
N GLY A 634 -19.37 -2.20 25.76
CA GLY A 634 -19.29 -2.71 24.39
C GLY A 634 -17.89 -2.64 23.74
N PHE A 635 -16.88 -2.14 24.45
CA PHE A 635 -15.47 -2.26 24.08
C PHE A 635 -14.79 -3.27 25.01
N THR A 636 -13.97 -4.18 24.46
CA THR A 636 -13.22 -5.16 25.26
C THR A 636 -11.76 -4.73 25.43
N THR A 637 -10.98 -5.44 26.25
CA THR A 637 -9.50 -5.24 26.30
C THR A 637 -8.75 -5.59 25.01
N CYS A 638 -9.45 -6.02 23.96
CA CYS A 638 -8.93 -6.44 22.67
C CYS A 638 -9.95 -6.18 21.53
N GLY A 639 -10.65 -5.04 21.61
CA GLY A 639 -11.55 -4.56 20.57
C GLY A 639 -12.84 -5.36 20.40
N ALA A 640 -13.50 -5.13 19.27
CA ALA A 640 -14.61 -5.94 18.77
C ALA A 640 -14.14 -6.96 17.71
N ASP A 641 -12.85 -6.94 17.36
CA ASP A 641 -12.22 -7.84 16.40
C ASP A 641 -11.40 -8.98 17.02
N GLY A 642 -11.25 -9.00 18.36
CA GLY A 642 -10.51 -10.02 19.10
C GLY A 642 -8.98 -9.82 19.11
N ILE A 643 -8.48 -8.68 18.62
CA ILE A 643 -7.04 -8.46 18.42
C ILE A 643 -6.54 -7.37 19.36
N ALA A 644 -5.83 -7.76 20.42
CA ALA A 644 -5.22 -6.81 21.33
C ALA A 644 -4.19 -5.89 20.63
N GLY A 645 -4.41 -4.58 20.69
CA GLY A 645 -3.56 -3.51 20.16
C GLY A 645 -4.18 -2.71 19.01
N THR A 646 -5.46 -2.87 18.73
CA THR A 646 -6.21 -2.20 17.65
C THR A 646 -6.82 -0.88 18.13
N SER A 647 -7.50 -0.14 17.23
CA SER A 647 -8.01 1.21 17.54
C SER A 647 -9.23 1.23 18.47
N ASP A 648 -9.80 0.06 18.72
CA ASP A 648 -11.05 -0.20 19.45
C ASP A 648 -10.86 -0.90 20.80
N ASP A 649 -9.63 -1.18 21.27
CA ASP A 649 -9.42 -1.64 22.65
C ASP A 649 -9.81 -0.55 23.67
N ASP A 650 -10.37 -1.00 24.81
CA ASP A 650 -10.40 -0.19 26.03
C ASP A 650 -9.03 -0.20 26.74
N CYS A 651 -8.50 0.99 27.05
CA CYS A 651 -7.25 1.13 27.79
C CYS A 651 -7.40 1.03 29.32
N ASP A 652 -8.64 1.00 29.87
CA ASP A 652 -8.96 0.69 31.27
C ASP A 652 -10.38 0.10 31.42
N ASP A 653 -10.50 -1.22 31.17
CA ASP A 653 -11.65 -2.17 31.34
C ASP A 653 -12.29 -2.22 32.76
N THR A 654 -12.17 -1.12 33.50
CA THR A 654 -12.87 -0.86 34.75
C THR A 654 -13.57 0.50 34.77
N GLN A 655 -13.55 1.27 33.67
CA GLN A 655 -14.11 2.62 33.55
C GLN A 655 -14.67 2.92 32.14
N PRO A 656 -16.00 3.11 31.98
CA PRO A 656 -16.62 3.11 30.66
C PRO A 656 -16.25 4.35 29.83
N GLY A 657 -15.95 4.13 28.55
CA GLY A 657 -15.67 5.16 27.54
C GLY A 657 -14.23 5.71 27.58
N GLN A 658 -13.20 4.86 27.62
CA GLN A 658 -11.78 5.25 27.54
C GLN A 658 -11.00 4.54 26.40
N GLY A 659 -11.48 4.65 25.15
CA GLY A 659 -10.62 4.39 23.98
C GLY A 659 -9.35 5.27 23.98
N PHE A 660 -8.35 4.94 23.15
CA PHE A 660 -7.02 5.56 23.09
C PHE A 660 -7.02 7.09 22.89
N ASN A 661 -7.21 7.85 23.97
CA ASN A 661 -7.42 9.30 23.96
C ASN A 661 -6.16 10.12 24.31
N GLY A 662 -4.98 9.49 24.33
CA GLY A 662 -3.70 10.11 24.67
C GLY A 662 -3.55 10.54 26.15
N SER A 663 -4.45 10.13 27.06
CA SER A 663 -4.41 10.55 28.47
C SER A 663 -3.22 10.00 29.26
N SER A 664 -2.70 8.83 28.87
CA SER A 664 -1.63 8.13 29.57
C SER A 664 -0.71 7.38 28.59
N ALA A 665 0.45 6.92 29.08
CA ALA A 665 1.41 6.15 28.27
C ALA A 665 0.91 4.74 27.89
N SER A 666 -0.17 4.25 28.51
CA SER A 666 -0.88 3.01 28.12
C SER A 666 -2.18 3.29 27.35
N CYS A 667 -2.61 4.54 27.28
CA CYS A 667 -3.75 5.02 26.49
C CYS A 667 -3.24 5.98 25.39
N SER A 668 -2.08 5.69 24.80
CA SER A 668 -1.44 6.57 23.81
C SER A 668 -2.09 6.40 22.45
N ILE A 669 -2.30 7.50 21.74
CA ILE A 669 -2.91 7.51 20.41
C ILE A 669 -1.85 7.63 19.31
N GLY A 670 -2.12 7.17 18.08
CA GLY A 670 -1.11 7.22 16.99
C GLY A 670 -0.58 8.64 16.69
N SER A 671 -1.47 9.65 16.69
CA SER A 671 -1.10 11.04 16.43
C SER A 671 -2.11 12.04 17.01
N CYS A 672 -1.76 13.33 17.06
CA CYS A 672 -2.74 14.37 17.39
C CYS A 672 -3.85 14.49 16.34
N ARG A 673 -3.62 14.09 15.07
CA ARG A 673 -4.64 14.09 14.02
C ARG A 673 -5.75 13.10 14.36
N LEU A 674 -5.40 11.84 14.64
CA LEU A 674 -6.34 10.82 15.09
C LEU A 674 -7.08 11.23 16.37
N LEU A 675 -6.46 12.03 17.24
CA LEU A 675 -7.11 12.55 18.44
C LEU A 675 -8.20 13.57 18.10
N ALA A 676 -8.02 14.36 17.05
CA ALA A 676 -9.01 15.32 16.60
C ALA A 676 -10.17 14.63 15.87
N ASP A 677 -9.86 13.62 15.06
CA ASP A 677 -10.85 12.83 14.33
C ASP A 677 -11.73 11.99 15.28
N ASN A 678 -11.12 11.22 16.19
CA ASN A 678 -11.83 10.30 17.08
C ASN A 678 -12.41 11.00 18.33
N PHE A 679 -11.82 12.12 18.76
CA PHE A 679 -12.21 12.84 19.97
C PHE A 679 -12.32 14.35 19.73
N PRO A 680 -13.28 14.82 18.88
CA PRO A 680 -13.36 16.22 18.42
C PRO A 680 -13.60 17.27 19.51
N ASN A 681 -13.96 16.86 20.74
CA ASN A 681 -14.07 17.73 21.91
C ASN A 681 -12.75 17.90 22.71
N SER A 682 -11.62 17.40 22.19
CA SER A 682 -10.30 17.47 22.83
C SER A 682 -9.72 18.88 22.79
N SER A 683 -9.35 19.43 23.94
CA SER A 683 -8.70 20.76 24.05
C SER A 683 -7.19 20.71 23.79
N SER A 684 -6.57 21.78 23.30
CA SER A 684 -5.10 21.82 23.14
C SER A 684 -4.34 21.57 24.44
N GLY A 685 -3.35 20.69 24.40
CA GLY A 685 -2.67 20.24 25.60
C GLY A 685 -1.59 19.16 25.38
N PRO A 686 -0.97 18.69 26.46
CA PRO A 686 -0.01 17.60 26.41
C PRO A 686 -0.72 16.24 26.36
N TYR A 687 -0.47 15.46 25.31
CA TYR A 687 -1.01 14.12 25.11
C TYR A 687 0.12 13.10 24.88
N TRP A 688 -0.14 11.85 25.20
CA TRP A 688 0.73 10.72 24.88
C TRP A 688 0.42 10.22 23.47
N ILE A 689 1.44 10.14 22.62
CA ILE A 689 1.33 9.52 21.31
C ILE A 689 2.31 8.37 21.15
N GLN A 690 1.96 7.43 20.27
CA GLN A 690 2.81 6.33 19.82
C GLN A 690 2.61 6.12 18.31
N PRO A 691 3.39 6.82 17.45
CA PRO A 691 3.25 6.71 16.00
C PRO A 691 3.67 5.35 15.41
N ASP A 692 4.48 4.58 16.15
CA ASP A 692 4.94 3.26 15.74
C ASP A 692 4.98 2.29 16.95
N SER A 693 4.71 1.01 16.71
CA SER A 693 4.72 -0.03 17.75
C SER A 693 6.12 -0.44 18.22
N ALA A 694 7.18 0.00 17.53
CA ALA A 694 8.56 -0.34 17.84
C ALA A 694 9.18 0.57 18.93
N ASN A 695 8.65 1.78 19.11
CA ASN A 695 9.10 2.78 20.07
C ASN A 695 8.05 3.02 21.17
N PRO A 696 8.47 3.27 22.43
CA PRO A 696 7.53 3.51 23.52
C PRO A 696 6.82 4.86 23.38
N ALA A 697 5.56 4.92 23.79
CA ALA A 697 4.78 6.15 23.86
C ALA A 697 5.51 7.31 24.56
N PHE A 698 5.38 8.51 24.00
CA PHE A 698 5.99 9.74 24.51
C PHE A 698 5.00 10.91 24.48
N GLN A 699 5.26 11.95 25.28
CA GLN A 699 4.38 13.12 25.32
C GLN A 699 4.74 14.15 24.25
N VAL A 700 3.71 14.67 23.58
CA VAL A 700 3.75 15.81 22.65
C VAL A 700 2.75 16.88 23.11
N TYR A 701 2.82 18.05 22.50
CA TYR A 701 1.72 19.02 22.57
C TYR A 701 0.85 18.87 21.32
N CYS A 702 -0.43 18.59 21.52
CA CYS A 702 -1.45 18.66 20.48
C CYS A 702 -2.11 20.04 20.52
N ASP A 703 -2.11 20.74 19.40
CA ASP A 703 -2.90 21.94 19.18
C ASP A 703 -4.18 21.56 18.43
N MET A 704 -5.30 21.64 19.17
CA MET A 704 -6.63 21.23 18.75
C MET A 704 -7.51 22.44 18.43
N ASP A 705 -7.15 23.63 18.91
CA ASP A 705 -7.98 24.83 18.80
C ASP A 705 -7.69 25.65 17.52
N ASN A 706 -6.51 25.51 16.91
CA ASN A 706 -6.09 26.33 15.76
C ASN A 706 -6.07 25.54 14.45
N HIS A 707 -6.46 26.18 13.35
CA HIS A 707 -6.37 25.65 11.98
C HIS A 707 -7.00 24.25 11.80
N GLY A 708 -8.18 24.03 12.37
CA GLY A 708 -8.90 22.75 12.30
C GLY A 708 -8.38 21.66 13.25
N GLY A 709 -7.45 21.99 14.15
CA GLY A 709 -6.95 21.07 15.17
C GLY A 709 -6.09 19.93 14.64
N GLY A 710 -5.71 19.02 15.55
CA GLY A 710 -4.91 17.83 15.26
C GLY A 710 -3.41 18.05 15.05
N TRP A 711 -2.88 19.23 15.37
CA TRP A 711 -1.51 19.61 15.08
C TRP A 711 -0.51 19.10 16.13
N THR A 712 0.41 18.23 15.74
CA THR A 712 1.46 17.67 16.62
C THR A 712 2.69 18.57 16.65
N LEU A 713 3.05 19.14 17.80
CA LEU A 713 4.28 19.94 17.97
C LEU A 713 5.54 19.06 17.94
N ILE A 714 6.43 19.27 16.96
CA ILE A 714 7.65 18.46 16.77
C ILE A 714 8.96 19.20 17.08
N LEU A 715 8.99 20.54 16.98
CA LEU A 715 10.20 21.33 17.20
C LEU A 715 9.87 22.72 17.75
N MET A 716 10.64 23.17 18.75
CA MET A 716 10.62 24.55 19.25
C MET A 716 12.00 25.18 19.26
N THR A 717 12.04 26.50 19.05
CA THR A 717 13.28 27.29 18.99
C THR A 717 13.24 28.48 19.96
N ASN A 718 14.32 28.69 20.71
CA ASN A 718 14.43 29.69 21.77
C ASN A 718 14.84 31.07 21.23
N ASP A 719 14.10 32.14 21.57
CA ASP A 719 14.39 33.53 21.16
C ASP A 719 15.73 34.09 21.68
N SER A 720 16.30 33.43 22.69
CA SER A 720 17.57 33.78 23.32
C SER A 720 18.75 32.91 22.83
N ASP A 721 18.50 31.88 22.02
CA ASP A 721 19.52 31.00 21.44
C ASP A 721 19.42 30.89 19.90
N PRO A 722 20.13 31.76 19.16
CA PRO A 722 20.14 31.76 17.70
C PRO A 722 21.06 30.70 17.09
N ASP A 723 21.69 29.83 17.87
CA ASP A 723 22.82 29.03 17.40
C ASP A 723 22.59 27.51 17.37
N THR A 724 21.65 26.97 18.17
CA THR A 724 21.36 25.52 18.30
C THR A 724 20.72 24.89 17.06
N PHE A 725 19.71 25.52 16.46
CA PHE A 725 19.03 25.01 15.26
C PHE A 725 19.47 25.73 13.98
N GLY A 726 20.65 26.32 13.94
CA GLY A 726 21.21 26.87 12.69
C GLY A 726 21.40 25.79 11.61
N TYR A 727 21.52 26.18 10.33
CA TYR A 727 21.47 25.25 9.17
C TYR A 727 22.26 23.95 9.35
N SER A 728 23.54 24.07 9.70
CA SER A 728 24.49 22.96 9.85
C SER A 728 24.36 22.19 11.16
N SER A 729 23.27 22.35 11.90
CA SER A 729 22.98 21.58 13.10
C SER A 729 22.60 20.15 12.73
N THR A 730 23.23 19.17 13.38
CA THR A 730 22.91 17.75 13.21
C THR A 730 21.49 17.41 13.69
N TYR A 731 20.87 18.28 14.49
CA TYR A 731 19.48 18.11 14.90
C TYR A 731 18.47 18.16 13.74
N TRP A 732 18.85 18.70 12.57
CA TRP A 732 18.00 18.64 11.37
C TRP A 732 18.09 17.28 10.65
N SER A 733 19.26 16.63 10.71
CA SER A 733 19.67 15.51 9.87
C SER A 733 19.92 14.21 10.65
N THR A 734 19.43 14.10 11.89
CA THR A 734 19.59 12.93 12.75
C THR A 734 18.39 12.78 13.68
N THR A 735 18.19 11.57 14.20
CA THR A 735 17.20 11.22 15.24
C THR A 735 17.54 11.79 16.63
N ALA A 736 18.56 12.65 16.75
CA ALA A 736 18.97 13.23 18.03
C ALA A 736 17.86 14.10 18.64
N LEU A 737 17.47 13.77 19.87
CA LEU A 737 16.44 14.45 20.64
C LEU A 737 17.01 15.63 21.45
N LEU A 738 16.16 16.60 21.78
CA LEU A 738 16.54 17.75 22.61
C LEU A 738 15.35 18.19 23.48
N ASN A 739 15.47 18.06 24.80
CA ASN A 739 14.44 18.48 25.77
C ASN A 739 13.03 17.97 25.46
N GLU A 740 12.91 16.72 25.00
CA GLU A 740 11.66 16.08 24.55
C GLU A 740 10.47 16.23 25.53
N GLY A 741 10.71 16.14 26.84
CA GLY A 741 9.68 16.34 27.87
C GLY A 741 9.17 17.78 28.04
N THR A 742 9.49 18.71 27.12
CA THR A 742 8.99 20.08 27.12
C THR A 742 7.78 20.19 26.18
N THR A 743 6.59 19.94 26.72
CA THR A 743 5.29 19.97 26.01
C THR A 743 4.48 21.26 26.20
N ASP A 744 5.06 22.28 26.82
CA ASP A 744 4.42 23.61 26.97
C ASP A 744 5.00 24.57 25.91
N PRO A 745 4.21 24.99 24.89
CA PRO A 745 4.69 25.86 23.80
C PRO A 745 5.07 27.28 24.27
N ASP A 746 4.59 27.72 25.43
CA ASP A 746 4.94 29.02 26.02
C ASP A 746 6.32 29.00 26.72
N THR A 747 6.97 27.84 26.82
CA THR A 747 8.34 27.76 27.33
C THR A 747 9.35 28.36 26.35
N ASN A 748 10.30 29.16 26.87
CA ASN A 748 11.39 29.71 26.06
C ASN A 748 12.56 28.74 25.97
N GLN A 749 12.34 27.58 25.35
CA GLN A 749 13.31 26.50 25.25
C GLN A 749 13.43 25.97 23.82
N ASN A 750 14.59 25.40 23.50
CA ASN A 750 14.77 24.59 22.30
C ASN A 750 14.19 23.20 22.60
N MET A 751 13.34 22.67 21.74
CA MET A 751 12.78 21.32 21.86
C MET A 751 12.85 20.61 20.50
N LYS A 752 13.14 19.31 20.52
CA LYS A 752 12.90 18.34 19.44
C LYS A 752 12.59 16.99 20.09
N ASN A 753 11.44 16.41 19.75
CA ASN A 753 10.94 15.12 20.24
C ASN A 753 11.02 14.03 19.17
N ALA A 754 10.65 12.80 19.53
CA ALA A 754 10.68 11.65 18.63
C ALA A 754 9.81 11.84 17.38
N ALA A 755 8.61 12.42 17.51
CA ALA A 755 7.68 12.65 16.40
C ALA A 755 8.31 13.34 15.17
N TYR A 756 9.31 14.20 15.33
CA TYR A 756 10.07 14.76 14.19
C TYR A 756 10.61 13.70 13.20
N HIS A 757 10.91 12.48 13.65
CA HIS A 757 11.51 11.41 12.84
C HIS A 757 10.73 10.09 12.86
N SER A 758 9.56 10.05 13.50
CA SER A 758 8.72 8.85 13.61
C SER A 758 7.26 9.07 13.22
N LEU A 759 6.82 10.32 13.04
CA LEU A 759 5.43 10.64 12.69
C LEU A 759 5.34 11.03 11.19
N PRO A 760 4.67 10.21 10.35
CA PRO A 760 4.30 10.63 9.00
C PRO A 760 3.23 11.72 9.06
N PHE A 761 3.16 12.55 8.04
CA PHE A 761 2.23 13.68 7.97
C PHE A 761 1.88 14.07 6.53
N ILE A 762 0.75 14.75 6.37
CA ILE A 762 0.28 15.33 5.10
C ILE A 762 0.27 16.85 5.11
N GLU A 763 0.37 17.49 6.29
CA GLU A 763 0.52 18.93 6.40
C GLU A 763 1.59 19.34 7.44
N ILE A 764 2.30 20.43 7.14
CA ILE A 764 3.27 21.05 8.05
C ILE A 764 2.93 22.52 8.28
N ARG A 765 2.88 22.92 9.56
CA ARG A 765 2.68 24.30 9.99
C ARG A 765 3.94 24.83 10.66
N LEU A 766 4.40 25.99 10.20
CA LEU A 766 5.53 26.71 10.77
C LEU A 766 5.08 28.05 11.33
N ASP A 767 5.42 28.31 12.59
CA ASP A 767 5.00 29.49 13.33
C ASP A 767 6.22 30.27 13.82
N LEU A 768 6.20 31.60 13.69
CA LEU A 768 7.09 32.51 14.42
C LEU A 768 6.24 33.41 15.32
N VAL A 769 6.84 33.98 16.37
CA VAL A 769 6.12 34.77 17.39
C VAL A 769 5.49 36.07 16.87
N ASN A 770 4.31 35.93 16.25
CA ASN A 770 3.27 36.92 16.00
C ASN A 770 2.00 36.13 15.58
N GLN A 771 0.97 36.05 16.44
CA GLN A 771 -0.12 35.04 16.38
C GLN A 771 -1.16 35.25 15.25
N GLY A 772 -0.74 35.35 13.99
CA GLY A 772 -1.66 35.56 12.86
C GLY A 772 -1.03 35.50 11.47
N ASN A 773 0.11 34.81 11.32
CA ASN A 773 0.73 34.57 10.01
C ASN A 773 1.50 33.24 10.05
N SER A 774 0.77 32.14 10.17
CA SER A 774 1.33 30.78 10.11
C SER A 774 1.58 30.38 8.65
N HIS A 775 2.70 29.70 8.37
CA HIS A 775 2.89 29.08 7.06
C HIS A 775 2.45 27.62 7.16
N ILE A 776 1.36 27.27 6.47
CA ILE A 776 0.78 25.93 6.39
C ILE A 776 1.01 25.41 4.97
N LEU A 777 1.50 24.18 4.85
CA LEU A 777 1.83 23.55 3.58
C LEU A 777 1.35 22.10 3.58
N SER A 778 0.49 21.75 2.63
CA SER A 778 0.10 20.37 2.34
C SER A 778 1.23 19.68 1.56
N THR A 779 1.86 18.67 2.15
CA THR A 779 2.98 17.90 1.59
C THR A 779 3.13 16.59 2.35
N THR A 780 3.11 15.46 1.65
CA THR A 780 3.16 14.12 2.26
C THR A 780 4.61 13.67 2.46
N HIS A 781 4.99 13.31 3.69
CA HIS A 781 6.31 12.73 4.01
C HIS A 781 6.23 11.72 5.16
N ASP A 782 7.10 10.70 5.11
CA ASP A 782 7.26 9.68 6.16
C ASP A 782 7.67 10.28 7.51
N SER A 783 8.40 11.40 7.51
CA SER A 783 8.71 12.18 8.71
C SER A 783 9.31 13.55 8.37
N ALA A 784 9.34 14.46 9.35
CA ALA A 784 9.96 15.78 9.15
C ALA A 784 11.49 15.69 8.97
N LEU A 785 12.12 14.59 9.38
CA LEU A 785 13.53 14.31 9.10
C LEU A 785 13.81 14.19 7.59
N ASP A 786 12.91 13.54 6.83
CA ASP A 786 13.03 13.47 5.37
C ASP A 786 12.89 14.86 4.74
N LEU A 787 11.77 15.55 4.99
CA LEU A 787 11.51 16.90 4.46
C LEU A 787 12.65 17.90 4.74
N PHE A 788 13.20 17.90 5.96
CA PHE A 788 14.24 18.86 6.35
C PHE A 788 15.66 18.46 5.97
N ASP A 789 15.95 17.22 5.59
CA ASP A 789 17.29 16.80 5.13
C ASP A 789 17.37 16.38 3.66
N GLY A 790 16.22 16.17 3.00
CA GLY A 790 16.08 15.85 1.58
C GLY A 790 16.33 17.01 0.62
N VAL A 791 15.67 16.94 -0.54
CA VAL A 791 15.86 17.87 -1.68
C VAL A 791 15.29 19.27 -1.41
N SER A 792 15.75 20.27 -2.17
CA SER A 792 15.22 21.64 -2.04
C SER A 792 13.86 21.77 -2.72
N LEU A 793 12.85 22.10 -1.93
CA LEU A 793 11.47 22.33 -2.36
C LEU A 793 11.15 23.82 -2.32
N ASN A 794 10.69 24.39 -3.44
CA ASN A 794 10.13 25.74 -3.45
C ASN A 794 8.71 25.73 -2.85
N VAL A 795 8.27 26.86 -2.30
CA VAL A 795 6.92 27.01 -1.75
C VAL A 795 6.17 28.18 -2.40
N THR A 796 4.84 28.10 -2.39
CA THR A 796 3.91 29.08 -2.97
C THR A 796 4.02 30.45 -2.29
N TYR A 797 4.21 30.47 -0.95
CA TYR A 797 4.35 31.70 -0.14
C TYR A 797 5.19 32.79 -0.81
N SER A 798 4.65 34.00 -0.84
CA SER A 798 5.24 35.18 -1.44
C SER A 798 6.39 35.73 -0.60
N ARG A 799 7.17 36.67 -1.18
CA ARG A 799 8.18 37.42 -0.42
C ARG A 799 7.55 38.19 0.75
N SER A 800 6.31 38.65 0.60
CA SER A 800 5.56 39.40 1.62
C SER A 800 5.37 38.57 2.88
N ASP A 801 4.99 37.31 2.72
CA ASP A 801 4.55 36.44 3.82
C ASP A 801 5.72 36.12 4.75
N PHE A 802 6.86 35.75 4.15
CA PHE A 802 8.14 35.61 4.84
C PHE A 802 8.65 36.90 5.50
N LEU A 803 8.23 38.09 5.05
CA LEU A 803 8.60 39.36 5.69
C LEU A 803 7.64 39.76 6.82
N ASN A 804 6.36 39.42 6.68
CA ASN A 804 5.33 39.62 7.70
C ASN A 804 5.57 38.75 8.96
N TRP A 805 6.37 37.69 8.83
CA TRP A 805 6.85 36.81 9.90
C TRP A 805 7.68 37.47 11.03
N ILE A 806 8.11 38.74 10.90
CA ILE A 806 8.86 39.43 11.97
C ILE A 806 8.27 40.80 12.30
N ASP A 807 7.67 40.92 13.49
CA ASP A 807 7.20 42.19 14.06
C ASP A 807 8.36 43.13 14.43
N VAL A 808 8.84 43.91 13.47
CA VAL A 808 9.55 45.17 13.72
C VAL A 808 8.85 46.28 12.93
N ALA A 809 7.70 46.69 13.46
CA ALA A 809 6.86 47.78 12.96
C ALA A 809 7.62 48.97 12.34
N ASN A 810 7.14 49.43 11.17
CA ASN A 810 7.42 50.74 10.58
C ASN A 810 8.89 51.06 10.21
N SER A 811 9.71 50.08 9.80
CA SER A 811 10.94 50.41 9.05
C SER A 811 11.30 49.38 7.98
N ASN A 812 11.09 49.72 6.71
CA ASN A 812 11.71 49.16 5.50
C ASN A 812 12.43 47.83 5.73
N TRP A 813 11.65 46.77 6.01
CA TRP A 813 12.22 45.49 6.33
C TRP A 813 12.63 44.87 4.99
N ASP A 814 13.94 44.82 4.81
CA ASP A 814 14.61 44.36 3.61
C ASP A 814 14.52 45.28 2.36
N ASN A 815 15.54 46.12 2.21
CA ASN A 815 15.90 46.79 0.96
C ASN A 815 16.87 45.90 0.14
N GLN A 816 16.49 44.64 -0.09
CA GLN A 816 17.21 43.61 -0.86
C GLN A 816 16.21 42.88 -1.79
N PRO A 817 15.63 43.54 -2.80
CA PRO A 817 14.47 43.04 -3.54
C PRO A 817 14.73 41.83 -4.44
N ASN A 818 15.99 41.42 -4.63
CA ASN A 818 16.37 40.42 -5.62
C ASN A 818 16.61 39.03 -4.99
N CYS A 819 16.71 38.04 -5.87
CA CYS A 819 17.20 36.69 -5.60
C CYS A 819 16.30 35.76 -4.76
N ASN A 820 15.44 36.28 -3.87
CA ASN A 820 14.22 35.71 -3.27
C ASN A 820 14.05 34.18 -3.33
N ALA A 821 15.06 33.41 -2.88
CA ALA A 821 15.01 31.95 -2.88
C ALA A 821 14.25 31.50 -1.64
N ARG A 822 13.18 30.70 -1.79
CA ARG A 822 12.22 30.43 -0.72
C ARG A 822 11.75 28.98 -0.69
N GLY A 823 11.42 28.48 0.50
CA GLY A 823 11.00 27.09 0.76
C GLY A 823 12.01 26.30 1.59
N PHE A 824 12.02 24.98 1.41
CA PHE A 824 12.85 24.04 2.16
C PHE A 824 14.24 23.85 1.55
N GLN A 825 15.21 23.54 2.41
CA GLN A 825 16.54 23.08 2.02
C GLN A 825 17.28 24.00 1.03
N ILE A 826 17.00 25.31 1.10
CA ILE A 826 17.61 26.34 0.25
C ILE A 826 19.12 26.23 0.37
N SER A 827 19.81 26.11 -0.77
CA SER A 827 21.27 26.12 -0.85
C SER A 827 21.72 26.79 -2.14
N ARG A 828 22.46 27.90 -2.03
CA ARG A 828 23.02 28.62 -3.20
C ARG A 828 24.52 28.85 -3.09
N ASN A 829 25.18 28.90 -4.26
CA ASN A 829 26.61 29.15 -4.44
C ASN A 829 27.50 28.26 -3.56
N ASN A 830 27.52 26.96 -3.87
CA ASN A 830 28.23 25.91 -3.13
C ASN A 830 27.96 25.91 -1.61
N GLY A 831 26.81 26.46 -1.20
CA GLY A 831 26.38 26.52 0.18
C GLY A 831 26.78 27.75 0.97
N ALA A 832 27.18 28.84 0.29
CA ALA A 832 27.42 30.12 0.96
C ALA A 832 26.15 30.65 1.66
N ASN A 833 24.96 30.44 1.10
CA ASN A 833 23.69 30.90 1.66
C ASN A 833 22.69 29.75 1.71
N ARG A 834 22.13 29.49 2.89
CA ARG A 834 21.27 28.34 3.14
C ARG A 834 20.18 28.60 4.18
N CYS A 835 19.05 27.92 4.09
CA CYS A 835 18.00 27.85 5.14
C CYS A 835 17.36 26.46 5.11
N ARG A 836 17.00 25.92 6.28
CA ARG A 836 16.26 24.63 6.35
C ARG A 836 14.81 24.82 5.94
N TYR A 837 14.21 25.95 6.34
CA TYR A 837 13.03 26.55 5.73
C TYR A 837 13.15 28.08 5.77
N GLY A 838 12.73 28.81 4.74
CA GLY A 838 12.74 30.27 4.82
C GLY A 838 12.73 30.99 3.48
N ILE A 839 13.25 32.22 3.49
CA ILE A 839 13.64 33.00 2.31
C ILE A 839 15.08 33.53 2.48
N THR A 840 15.83 33.60 1.39
CA THR A 840 17.12 34.29 1.30
C THR A 840 17.09 35.36 0.19
N MET A 841 17.63 36.55 0.48
CA MET A 841 17.40 37.77 -0.31
C MET A 841 18.71 38.55 -0.53
N ASN A 842 18.81 39.28 -1.65
CA ASN A 842 19.97 40.14 -1.94
C ASN A 842 19.61 41.45 -2.68
N ASN A 843 20.47 42.47 -2.58
CA ASN A 843 20.29 43.76 -3.27
C ASN A 843 21.05 43.83 -4.61
N GLU A 844 22.12 43.04 -4.76
CA GLU A 844 22.79 42.86 -6.03
C GLU A 844 22.03 41.84 -6.91
N THR A 845 22.41 41.73 -8.18
CA THR A 845 21.94 40.69 -9.09
C THR A 845 22.70 39.36 -8.90
N ASP A 846 23.68 39.31 -7.99
CA ASP A 846 24.39 38.08 -7.63
C ASP A 846 23.62 37.35 -6.53
N CYS A 847 22.93 36.29 -6.94
CA CYS A 847 22.15 35.42 -6.05
C CYS A 847 23.00 34.37 -5.32
N GLY A 848 24.33 34.44 -5.44
CA GLY A 848 25.30 33.66 -4.71
C GLY A 848 25.84 34.33 -3.45
N SER A 849 25.47 35.58 -3.16
CA SER A 849 25.96 36.35 -2.00
C SER A 849 24.82 36.99 -1.19
N ASN A 850 23.76 36.23 -0.91
CA ASN A 850 22.57 36.74 -0.21
C ASN A 850 22.90 37.26 1.20
N ASP A 851 22.60 38.53 1.46
CA ASP A 851 22.98 39.25 2.68
C ASP A 851 21.88 39.28 3.77
N SER A 852 20.65 38.90 3.41
CA SER A 852 19.48 38.81 4.29
C SER A 852 18.84 37.42 4.22
N ALA A 853 18.27 36.95 5.32
CA ALA A 853 17.42 35.75 5.35
C ALA A 853 16.39 35.80 6.49
N VAL A 854 15.28 35.09 6.31
CA VAL A 854 14.20 34.91 7.30
C VAL A 854 13.70 33.47 7.25
N GLY A 855 13.47 32.84 8.40
CA GLY A 855 12.98 31.47 8.53
C GLY A 855 13.74 30.65 9.57
N PHE A 856 13.71 29.33 9.42
CA PHE A 856 14.31 28.34 10.29
C PHE A 856 15.67 27.85 9.76
N GLY A 857 16.63 27.74 10.68
CA GLY A 857 17.97 27.23 10.38
C GLY A 857 18.69 27.99 9.27
N CYS A 858 18.58 29.32 9.22
CA CYS A 858 19.23 30.12 8.18
C CYS A 858 20.72 30.40 8.46
N TYR A 859 21.51 30.46 7.40
CA TYR A 859 22.96 30.67 7.36
C TYR A 859 23.36 31.50 6.13
N THR A 860 24.23 32.50 6.30
CA THR A 860 24.85 33.24 5.18
C THR A 860 26.33 33.50 5.42
N GLN A 861 27.13 33.25 4.39
CA GLN A 861 28.57 33.49 4.30
C GLN A 861 28.84 34.81 3.55
N GLY A 862 28.55 35.93 4.20
CA GLY A 862 28.92 37.24 3.66
C GLY A 862 30.44 37.39 3.51
N GLY A 863 30.89 38.04 2.44
CA GLY A 863 32.32 38.09 2.03
C GLY A 863 33.27 38.69 3.08
N SER A 864 33.36 40.01 3.17
CA SER A 864 34.33 40.71 4.06
C SER A 864 33.79 40.97 5.47
N ILE A 865 33.03 40.04 6.04
CA ILE A 865 32.17 40.25 7.23
C ILE A 865 31.99 38.97 8.06
N GLN A 866 31.36 39.10 9.23
CA GLN A 866 31.06 37.99 10.13
C GLN A 866 30.00 37.06 9.54
N VAL A 867 30.25 35.74 9.63
CA VAL A 867 29.26 34.68 9.36
C VAL A 867 28.02 34.88 10.22
N ARG A 868 26.84 34.67 9.63
CA ARG A 868 25.55 34.82 10.32
C ARG A 868 24.78 33.51 10.26
N LYS A 869 24.31 33.06 11.41
CA LYS A 869 23.39 31.93 11.54
C LYS A 869 22.28 32.26 12.53
N ILE A 870 21.14 31.62 12.40
CA ILE A 870 19.97 31.81 13.25
C ILE A 870 19.17 30.51 13.36
N SER A 871 18.65 30.19 14.55
CA SER A 871 17.73 29.08 14.77
C SER A 871 16.39 29.34 14.10
N SER A 872 15.82 30.52 14.35
CA SER A 872 14.52 30.96 13.81
C SER A 872 14.39 32.48 13.89
N GLY A 873 13.61 33.09 12.99
CA GLY A 873 13.57 34.53 12.80
C GLY A 873 14.44 34.97 11.63
N GLY A 874 15.22 36.04 11.73
CA GLY A 874 15.95 36.55 10.55
C GLY A 874 17.15 37.45 10.83
N PHE A 875 17.85 37.85 9.77
CA PHE A 875 18.95 38.82 9.84
C PHE A 875 19.02 39.67 8.58
N ARG A 876 19.53 40.91 8.72
CA ARG A 876 19.64 41.89 7.63
C ARG A 876 21.07 42.36 7.43
N TRP A 877 21.47 42.75 6.21
CA TRP A 877 22.79 43.34 5.93
C TRP A 877 23.24 44.38 6.97
N SER A 878 22.46 45.46 7.13
CA SER A 878 22.84 46.68 7.84
C SER A 878 21.69 47.33 8.64
N PRO A 879 21.94 47.76 9.90
CA PRO A 879 23.01 47.30 10.76
C PRO A 879 22.93 45.78 10.97
N SER A 880 24.10 45.17 11.15
CA SER A 880 24.31 43.72 11.16
C SER A 880 23.78 43.05 12.43
N ASN A 881 22.45 42.98 12.53
CA ASN A 881 21.72 42.44 13.66
C ASN A 881 21.07 41.09 13.29
N ARG A 882 21.02 40.18 14.28
CA ARG A 882 20.15 39.01 14.28
C ARG A 882 18.85 39.36 15.02
N TYR A 883 17.73 38.99 14.43
CA TYR A 883 16.37 39.10 14.96
C TYR A 883 15.90 37.69 15.30
N ASN A 884 16.47 37.11 16.35
CA ASN A 884 16.07 35.80 16.82
C ASN A 884 14.63 35.90 17.35
N ARG A 885 13.82 34.92 16.98
CA ARG A 885 12.41 34.82 17.39
C ARG A 885 12.20 33.49 18.07
N ARG A 886 11.08 33.35 18.78
CA ARG A 886 10.57 32.02 19.08
C ARG A 886 9.85 31.51 17.84
N GLY A 887 10.00 30.23 17.58
CA GLY A 887 9.37 29.55 16.47
C GLY A 887 9.06 28.10 16.80
N TRP A 888 7.98 27.61 16.22
CA TRP A 888 7.43 26.28 16.42
C TRP A 888 7.23 25.62 15.04
N ILE A 889 7.30 24.30 15.02
CA ILE A 889 6.99 23.48 13.85
C ILE A 889 6.04 22.39 14.31
N TYR A 890 4.89 22.31 13.66
CA TYR A 890 3.85 21.32 13.88
C TYR A 890 3.64 20.52 12.60
N VAL A 891 3.19 19.27 12.73
CA VAL A 891 2.76 18.43 11.61
C VAL A 891 1.40 17.81 11.90
N ARG A 892 0.64 17.48 10.85
CA ARG A 892 -0.69 16.88 10.92
C ARG A 892 -0.84 15.78 9.86
#